data_AF-A0A7K5D9E2-F1
#
_entry.id   AF-A0A7K5D9E2-F1
#
_cell.length_a   1.000
_cell.length_b   1.000
_cell.length_c   1.000
_cell.angle_alpha   90.00
_cell.angle_beta   90.00
_cell.angle_gamma   90.00
#
_symmetry.space_group_name_H-M   'P 1'
#
loop_
_entity.id
_entity.type
_entity.pdbx_description
1 polymer ?
#
loop_
_entity_poly.entity_id
_entity_poly.type
_entity_poly.pdbx_seq_one_letter_code
_entity_poly.pdbx_strand_id
1 'polypeptide(L)'
;YCKMWADAQKDLDTLLQKEREEFLQPETNLGKVSKMLATSYIQYMEIFRNLAAAYDNLIHRQKRAAIRPVLDSVMGRILEIKREMVKLDNSECQYLDDILMELNRPLEDIEIPIPKYFIEENLEVLQQREKTLDEILLNAGLQEQKPSKAVTLPEAIKLIQVAERARQGRSRAVFMKKIYLEEKRTTKQEEQTGQSPDDAATCIQKVWRGYIQRKKTEKMREEEMIFLGIVSAFIFSSCFQTAPPHLEATSSFQKCAGTVRALQDDVQDEISFKDELKETEGPHIKETLQDQISQCFTECRHITGRFPDYPPEKAGGSKAIFSEKSPEQVIEELAAKQEAEKTDQKGGNEKEQKEKLKEKKPQKAGKKEEDEGWKMGPSNFLSILEEGSSQFRVFWQNRDNESDFLQDHDPELIKEGKREEVEEEIRVQVAELMEEKLRNLKLHVDGEKIGTQKKGGVKLQVMLSLAHRTIDSLYQELAEGGLLIKAQAVNLSDYIGTYDCLRSSLRGTGAQPLPSAPDVRQLVALYGILPLGSQMVHENAPLVKSLLLAGPTGVGKKMLVHAICTETGANLFNLTPSNIAGKYPGKEGLLMMLHMVLKVGKELQPSVVWIGDTEKMFSKAAPKGEDEMNSKRLGKMLPQFLKALKAKDRVLLVGTTARPFEANIGPFCKVYQKIILIPRPDYMSRFGKYFKSSWFLWKHFILQNGGAFSSLENLSCLAQVSDGFTQGHILDVVQTVLSELRLLQMPRKPLKTVEFATSLARHIPVYKTLLQTFEVTF
;
A
#
# COMPACT_ATOMS: atom_id res chain seq x y z
N TYR A 1 -12.33 -4.08 -17.71
CA TYR A 1 -11.36 -4.40 -16.65
C TYR A 1 -10.95 -5.87 -16.65
N CYS A 2 -11.86 -6.85 -16.62
CA CYS A 2 -11.51 -8.28 -16.73
C CYS A 2 -10.56 -8.61 -17.91
N LYS A 3 -10.80 -8.05 -19.11
CA LYS A 3 -9.90 -8.20 -20.27
C LYS A 3 -8.48 -7.67 -20.00
N MET A 4 -8.34 -6.49 -19.39
CA MET A 4 -7.02 -5.94 -19.00
C MET A 4 -6.28 -6.84 -18.00
N TRP A 5 -7.00 -7.46 -17.06
CA TRP A 5 -6.40 -8.44 -16.14
C TRP A 5 -5.95 -9.70 -16.90
N ALA A 6 -6.81 -10.25 -17.76
CA ALA A 6 -6.49 -11.43 -18.57
C ALA A 6 -5.31 -11.19 -19.52
N ASP A 7 -5.19 -9.99 -20.10
CA ASP A 7 -4.08 -9.63 -20.98
C ASP A 7 -2.78 -9.44 -20.17
N ALA A 8 -2.81 -8.71 -19.04
CA ALA A 8 -1.67 -8.59 -18.14
C ALA A 8 -1.19 -9.94 -17.58
N GLN A 9 -2.10 -10.89 -17.38
CA GLN A 9 -1.75 -12.24 -16.94
C GLN A 9 -1.09 -13.07 -18.05
N LYS A 10 -1.51 -12.92 -19.32
CA LYS A 10 -0.80 -13.53 -20.47
C LYS A 10 0.61 -12.96 -20.58
N ASP A 11 0.75 -11.64 -20.48
CA ASP A 11 2.06 -10.97 -20.54
C ASP A 11 2.98 -11.50 -19.43
N LEU A 12 2.47 -11.61 -18.19
CA LEU A 12 3.17 -12.21 -17.05
C LEU A 12 3.58 -13.68 -17.30
N ASP A 13 2.68 -14.51 -17.82
CA ASP A 13 2.98 -15.90 -18.16
C ASP A 13 4.11 -16.00 -19.20
N THR A 14 4.12 -15.14 -20.24
CA THR A 14 5.22 -15.12 -21.23
C THR A 14 6.54 -14.62 -20.65
N LEU A 15 6.50 -13.70 -19.67
CA LEU A 15 7.70 -13.17 -19.02
C LEU A 15 8.32 -14.19 -18.07
N LEU A 16 7.50 -14.91 -17.30
CA LEU A 16 7.96 -16.00 -16.43
C LEU A 16 8.62 -17.14 -17.24
N GLN A 17 8.10 -17.46 -18.43
CA GLN A 17 8.73 -18.43 -19.33
C GLN A 17 10.12 -17.94 -19.79
N LYS A 18 10.25 -16.69 -20.23
CA LYS A 18 11.55 -16.10 -20.62
C LYS A 18 12.55 -16.06 -19.47
N GLU A 19 12.15 -15.66 -18.26
CA GLU A 19 13.06 -15.66 -17.11
C GLU A 19 13.60 -17.06 -16.81
N ARG A 20 12.77 -18.10 -16.90
CA ARG A 20 13.20 -19.50 -16.70
C ARG A 20 14.24 -19.94 -17.74
N GLU A 21 14.16 -19.44 -18.98
CA GLU A 21 15.10 -19.78 -20.06
C GLU A 21 16.39 -18.95 -20.01
N GLU A 22 16.28 -17.64 -19.74
CA GLU A 22 17.36 -16.67 -19.84
C GLU A 22 18.16 -16.49 -18.53
N PHE A 23 17.50 -16.41 -17.36
CA PHE A 23 18.17 -16.05 -16.10
C PHE A 23 18.91 -17.21 -15.41
N LEU A 24 18.67 -18.46 -15.84
CA LEU A 24 19.36 -19.65 -15.32
C LEU A 24 20.74 -19.86 -15.96
N GLN A 25 21.02 -19.23 -17.11
CA GLN A 25 22.28 -19.40 -17.83
C GLN A 25 23.33 -18.39 -17.33
N PRO A 26 24.57 -18.82 -17.00
CA PRO A 26 25.63 -17.88 -16.64
C PRO A 26 26.06 -17.04 -17.85
N GLU A 27 25.86 -15.73 -17.77
CA GLU A 27 26.26 -14.80 -18.82
C GLU A 27 27.57 -14.08 -18.50
N THR A 28 28.54 -14.13 -19.42
CA THR A 28 29.80 -13.38 -19.31
C THR A 28 29.71 -11.94 -19.85
N ASN A 29 28.75 -11.67 -20.74
CA ASN A 29 28.61 -10.38 -21.42
C ASN A 29 27.76 -9.40 -20.60
N LEU A 30 28.39 -8.63 -19.70
CA LEU A 30 27.73 -7.66 -18.81
C LEU A 30 26.78 -6.67 -19.54
N GLY A 31 27.11 -6.27 -20.77
CA GLY A 31 26.25 -5.40 -21.58
C GLY A 31 24.95 -6.09 -22.05
N LYS A 32 25.00 -7.40 -22.33
CA LYS A 32 23.82 -8.20 -22.65
C LYS A 32 22.95 -8.39 -21.40
N VAL A 33 23.57 -8.71 -20.27
CA VAL A 33 22.90 -8.82 -18.95
C VAL A 33 22.19 -7.53 -18.56
N SER A 34 22.86 -6.38 -18.68
CA SER A 34 22.27 -5.06 -18.36
C SER A 34 21.04 -4.79 -19.24
N LYS A 35 21.14 -5.04 -20.56
CA LYS A 35 20.01 -4.90 -21.48
C LYS A 35 18.86 -5.85 -21.15
N MET A 36 19.16 -7.12 -20.88
CA MET A 36 18.19 -8.16 -20.53
C MET A 36 17.41 -7.79 -19.25
N LEU A 37 18.12 -7.43 -18.16
CA LEU A 37 17.49 -6.98 -16.91
C LEU A 37 16.65 -5.72 -17.11
N ALA A 38 17.13 -4.75 -17.90
CA ALA A 38 16.39 -3.53 -18.20
C ALA A 38 15.11 -3.81 -19.02
N THR A 39 15.15 -4.73 -20.00
CA THR A 39 13.94 -5.14 -20.73
C THR A 39 12.94 -5.85 -19.83
N SER A 40 13.39 -6.76 -18.95
CA SER A 40 12.52 -7.42 -17.98
C SER A 40 11.93 -6.43 -16.98
N TYR A 41 12.72 -5.47 -16.48
CA TYR A 41 12.26 -4.41 -15.59
C TYR A 41 11.11 -3.60 -16.21
N ILE A 42 11.28 -3.14 -17.46
CA ILE A 42 10.24 -2.39 -18.18
C ILE A 42 8.98 -3.25 -18.37
N GLN A 43 9.12 -4.52 -18.74
CA GLN A 43 7.99 -5.43 -18.95
C GLN A 43 7.21 -5.69 -17.64
N TYR A 44 7.90 -5.90 -16.51
CA TYR A 44 7.22 -5.99 -15.21
C TYR A 44 6.53 -4.68 -14.81
N MET A 45 7.10 -3.51 -15.14
CA MET A 45 6.42 -2.22 -14.90
C MET A 45 5.14 -2.07 -15.72
N GLU A 46 5.11 -2.55 -16.97
CA GLU A 46 3.92 -2.56 -17.83
C GLU A 46 2.83 -3.50 -17.26
N ILE A 47 3.21 -4.74 -16.90
CA ILE A 47 2.32 -5.69 -16.21
C ILE A 47 1.79 -5.09 -14.91
N PHE A 48 2.64 -4.46 -14.11
CA PHE A 48 2.27 -3.82 -12.85
C PHE A 48 1.27 -2.67 -13.05
N ARG A 49 1.46 -1.80 -14.06
CA ARG A 49 0.49 -0.76 -14.44
C ARG A 49 -0.87 -1.38 -14.79
N ASN A 50 -0.86 -2.43 -15.62
CA ASN A 50 -2.10 -3.05 -16.10
C ASN A 50 -2.84 -3.79 -14.97
N LEU A 51 -2.13 -4.50 -14.09
CA LEU A 51 -2.69 -5.15 -12.90
C LEU A 51 -3.19 -4.13 -11.87
N ALA A 52 -2.46 -3.04 -11.60
CA ALA A 52 -2.91 -1.97 -10.71
C ALA A 52 -4.15 -1.25 -11.27
N ALA A 53 -4.16 -0.93 -12.56
CA ALA A 53 -5.32 -0.34 -13.24
C ALA A 53 -6.53 -1.30 -13.29
N ALA A 54 -6.31 -2.62 -13.37
CA ALA A 54 -7.38 -3.59 -13.20
C ALA A 54 -7.90 -3.61 -11.75
N TYR A 55 -6.99 -3.65 -10.76
CA TYR A 55 -7.34 -3.66 -9.33
C TYR A 55 -8.13 -2.42 -8.90
N ASP A 56 -7.72 -1.23 -9.33
CA ASP A 56 -8.35 0.06 -8.99
C ASP A 56 -9.77 0.22 -9.57
N ASN A 57 -10.08 -0.47 -10.68
CA ASN A 57 -11.35 -0.33 -11.40
C ASN A 57 -12.28 -1.55 -11.29
N LEU A 58 -11.82 -2.66 -10.73
CA LEU A 58 -12.67 -3.78 -10.34
C LEU A 58 -13.31 -3.49 -8.97
N ILE A 59 -14.63 -3.69 -8.89
CA ILE A 59 -15.39 -3.57 -7.65
C ILE A 59 -15.44 -4.95 -6.96
N HIS A 60 -15.61 -6.02 -7.75
CA HIS A 60 -15.73 -7.41 -7.33
C HIS A 60 -14.64 -7.86 -6.33
N ARG A 61 -15.03 -8.13 -5.07
CA ARG A 61 -14.11 -8.42 -3.96
C ARG A 61 -13.22 -9.66 -4.20
N GLN A 62 -13.79 -10.79 -4.61
CA GLN A 62 -13.04 -12.03 -4.85
C GLN A 62 -11.98 -11.88 -5.97
N LYS A 63 -12.30 -11.18 -7.08
CA LYS A 63 -11.34 -10.90 -8.17
C LYS A 63 -10.23 -9.96 -7.70
N ARG A 64 -10.55 -8.94 -6.89
CA ARG A 64 -9.53 -8.11 -6.23
C ARG A 64 -8.64 -8.96 -5.31
N ALA A 65 -9.20 -9.83 -4.48
CA ALA A 65 -8.45 -10.73 -3.59
C ALA A 65 -7.52 -11.68 -4.37
N ALA A 66 -7.90 -12.15 -5.56
CA ALA A 66 -7.03 -12.95 -6.42
C ALA A 66 -5.90 -12.13 -7.09
N ILE A 67 -6.18 -10.89 -7.51
CA ILE A 67 -5.17 -9.99 -8.10
C ILE A 67 -4.16 -9.50 -7.05
N ARG A 68 -4.59 -9.33 -5.80
CA ARG A 68 -3.84 -8.68 -4.72
C ARG A 68 -2.45 -9.33 -4.45
N PRO A 69 -2.30 -10.67 -4.29
CA PRO A 69 -1.00 -11.31 -4.12
C PRO A 69 -0.12 -11.27 -5.37
N VAL A 70 -0.70 -11.37 -6.57
CA VAL A 70 0.03 -11.31 -7.84
C VAL A 70 0.63 -9.91 -8.04
N LEU A 71 -0.17 -8.87 -7.79
CA LEU A 71 0.26 -7.47 -7.86
C LEU A 71 1.42 -7.17 -6.88
N ASP A 72 1.34 -7.68 -5.65
CA ASP A 72 2.42 -7.55 -4.66
C ASP A 72 3.67 -8.38 -5.02
N SER A 73 3.48 -9.54 -5.65
CA SER A 73 4.61 -10.36 -6.11
C SER A 73 5.34 -9.74 -7.31
N VAL A 74 4.60 -9.11 -8.24
CA VAL A 74 5.20 -8.31 -9.33
C VAL A 74 5.95 -7.11 -8.75
N MET A 75 5.36 -6.41 -7.78
CA MET A 75 6.00 -5.30 -7.07
C MET A 75 7.31 -5.73 -6.38
N GLY A 76 7.31 -6.89 -5.72
CA GLY A 76 8.50 -7.50 -5.15
C GLY A 76 9.56 -7.85 -6.20
N ARG A 77 9.16 -8.44 -7.33
CA ARG A 77 10.06 -8.80 -8.44
C ARG A 77 10.73 -7.59 -9.08
N ILE A 78 10.00 -6.48 -9.25
CA ILE A 78 10.55 -5.19 -9.70
C ILE A 78 11.67 -4.71 -8.78
N LEU A 79 11.53 -4.85 -7.45
CA LEU A 79 12.55 -4.45 -6.48
C LEU A 79 13.78 -5.38 -6.49
N GLU A 80 13.60 -6.68 -6.74
CA GLU A 80 14.71 -7.62 -6.94
C GLU A 80 15.51 -7.29 -8.21
N ILE A 81 14.84 -7.12 -9.35
CA ILE A 81 15.49 -6.77 -10.63
C ILE A 81 16.19 -5.42 -10.53
N LYS A 82 15.55 -4.39 -9.95
CA LYS A 82 16.16 -3.09 -9.67
C LYS A 82 17.44 -3.25 -8.86
N ARG A 83 17.46 -4.12 -7.83
CA ARG A 83 18.65 -4.36 -7.00
C ARG A 83 19.80 -4.95 -7.81
N GLU A 84 19.55 -5.92 -8.68
CA GLU A 84 20.61 -6.49 -9.53
C GLU A 84 21.12 -5.50 -10.56
N MET A 85 20.24 -4.68 -11.16
CA MET A 85 20.66 -3.56 -12.03
C MET A 85 21.55 -2.55 -11.28
N VAL A 86 21.20 -2.17 -10.04
CA VAL A 86 22.05 -1.26 -9.23
C VAL A 86 23.41 -1.88 -8.91
N LYS A 87 23.49 -3.20 -8.65
CA LYS A 87 24.77 -3.90 -8.42
C LYS A 87 25.66 -3.94 -9.66
N LEU A 88 25.09 -4.03 -10.86
CA LEU A 88 25.84 -4.07 -12.11
C LEU A 88 26.38 -2.70 -12.51
N ASP A 89 25.51 -1.68 -12.53
CA ASP A 89 25.88 -0.32 -12.94
C ASP A 89 26.54 0.52 -11.83
N ASN A 90 26.55 0.03 -10.58
CA ASN A 90 26.95 0.78 -9.37
C ASN A 90 26.27 2.16 -9.23
N SER A 91 25.04 2.27 -9.76
CA SER A 91 24.26 3.50 -9.81
C SER A 91 22.80 3.21 -9.46
N GLU A 92 22.22 4.00 -8.54
CA GLU A 92 20.80 3.92 -8.17
C GLU A 92 19.89 4.35 -9.35
N CYS A 93 20.37 5.28 -10.18
CA CYS A 93 19.71 5.74 -11.40
C CYS A 93 20.17 4.88 -12.58
N GLN A 94 19.23 4.32 -13.33
CA GLN A 94 19.50 3.65 -14.60
C GLN A 94 18.92 4.47 -15.75
N TYR A 95 19.60 4.41 -16.89
CA TYR A 95 19.27 5.16 -18.11
C TYR A 95 18.63 4.18 -19.08
N LEU A 96 17.31 4.25 -19.23
CA LEU A 96 16.52 3.28 -20.00
C LEU A 96 16.14 3.81 -21.39
N ASP A 97 16.56 5.03 -21.74
CA ASP A 97 16.17 5.78 -22.94
C ASP A 97 16.28 4.94 -24.22
N ASP A 98 17.44 4.34 -24.46
CA ASP A 98 17.73 3.59 -25.68
C ASP A 98 16.86 2.33 -25.79
N ILE A 99 16.59 1.68 -24.65
CA ILE A 99 15.78 0.46 -24.57
C ILE A 99 14.29 0.80 -24.72
N LEU A 100 13.83 1.93 -24.18
CA LEU A 100 12.46 2.43 -24.37
C LEU A 100 12.21 2.86 -25.83
N MET A 101 13.20 3.46 -26.48
CA MET A 101 13.16 3.76 -27.91
C MET A 101 13.10 2.46 -28.74
N GLU A 102 13.90 1.44 -28.44
CA GLU A 102 13.80 0.11 -29.08
C GLU A 102 12.42 -0.54 -28.88
N LEU A 103 11.83 -0.42 -27.69
CA LEU A 103 10.51 -0.98 -27.34
C LEU A 103 9.32 -0.12 -27.83
N ASN A 104 9.58 1.03 -28.47
CA ASN A 104 8.58 2.03 -28.86
C ASN A 104 7.64 2.44 -27.71
N ARG A 105 8.19 2.67 -26.51
CA ARG A 105 7.45 3.08 -25.30
C ARG A 105 7.66 4.56 -24.96
N PRO A 106 6.66 5.27 -24.42
CA PRO A 106 6.80 6.66 -23.99
C PRO A 106 7.57 6.74 -22.66
N LEU A 107 8.33 7.83 -22.47
CA LEU A 107 9.14 8.05 -21.26
C LEU A 107 8.29 8.25 -19.98
N GLU A 108 7.01 8.60 -20.10
CA GLU A 108 6.09 8.71 -18.97
C GLU A 108 5.81 7.32 -18.32
N ASP A 109 5.98 6.23 -19.08
CA ASP A 109 5.81 4.85 -18.59
C ASP A 109 7.01 4.32 -17.78
N ILE A 110 7.99 5.16 -17.45
CA ILE A 110 9.08 4.85 -16.49
C ILE A 110 8.62 5.00 -15.02
N GLU A 111 7.66 5.87 -14.74
CA GLU A 111 7.31 6.23 -13.35
C GLU A 111 6.38 5.21 -12.70
N ILE A 112 6.88 4.42 -11.74
CA ILE A 112 6.08 3.37 -11.08
C ILE A 112 4.82 3.98 -10.44
N PRO A 113 3.60 3.53 -10.80
CA PRO A 113 2.39 4.03 -10.17
C PRO A 113 2.36 3.60 -8.70
N ILE A 114 1.78 4.44 -7.84
CA ILE A 114 1.54 4.07 -6.44
C ILE A 114 0.16 3.40 -6.37
N PRO A 115 0.05 2.14 -5.90
CA PRO A 115 -1.25 1.49 -5.75
C PRO A 115 -2.13 2.19 -4.71
N LYS A 116 -3.36 2.55 -5.09
CA LYS A 116 -4.27 3.32 -4.22
C LYS A 116 -4.75 2.53 -3.00
N TYR A 117 -4.75 1.20 -3.11
CA TYR A 117 -5.20 0.30 -2.05
C TYR A 117 -4.42 0.47 -0.74
N PHE A 118 -3.17 1.00 -0.77
CA PHE A 118 -2.40 1.35 0.43
C PHE A 118 -3.19 2.25 1.39
N ILE A 119 -3.99 3.17 0.83
CA ILE A 119 -4.84 4.10 1.58
C ILE A 119 -6.28 3.61 1.59
N GLU A 120 -6.84 3.22 0.43
CA GLU A 120 -8.28 2.93 0.27
C GLU A 120 -8.77 1.80 1.21
N GLU A 121 -7.99 0.74 1.41
CA GLU A 121 -8.36 -0.40 2.27
C GLU A 121 -8.41 -0.05 3.76
N ASN A 122 -7.66 0.99 4.19
CA ASN A 122 -7.52 1.39 5.60
C ASN A 122 -8.09 2.80 5.88
N LEU A 123 -8.82 3.38 4.92
CA LEU A 123 -9.17 4.79 4.90
C LEU A 123 -9.96 5.26 6.14
N GLU A 124 -10.87 4.44 6.66
CA GLU A 124 -11.62 4.75 7.89
C GLU A 124 -10.71 4.78 9.12
N VAL A 125 -9.79 3.82 9.25
CA VAL A 125 -8.81 3.73 10.34
C VAL A 125 -7.85 4.93 10.29
N LEU A 126 -7.41 5.31 9.10
CA LEU A 126 -6.55 6.49 8.90
C LEU A 126 -7.28 7.79 9.29
N GLN A 127 -8.54 7.96 8.88
CA GLN A 127 -9.35 9.12 9.28
C GLN A 127 -9.64 9.17 10.78
N GLN A 128 -9.86 8.04 11.44
CA GLN A 128 -10.02 7.98 12.89
C GLN A 128 -8.72 8.41 13.59
N ARG A 129 -7.57 7.84 13.19
CA ARG A 129 -6.24 8.20 13.73
C ARG A 129 -5.93 9.68 13.54
N GLU A 130 -6.23 10.25 12.37
CA GLU A 130 -6.02 11.67 12.10
C GLU A 130 -6.85 12.57 13.02
N LYS A 131 -8.12 12.23 13.27
CA LYS A 131 -8.99 12.94 14.23
C LYS A 131 -8.45 12.86 15.66
N THR A 132 -8.07 11.66 16.12
CA THR A 132 -7.48 11.48 17.46
C THR A 132 -6.21 12.32 17.63
N LEU A 133 -5.37 12.37 16.60
CA LEU A 133 -4.15 13.19 16.61
C LEU A 133 -4.46 14.69 16.60
N ASP A 134 -5.42 15.16 15.80
CA ASP A 134 -5.87 16.55 15.80
C ASP A 134 -6.45 16.95 17.18
N GLU A 135 -7.26 16.09 17.81
CA GLU A 135 -7.80 16.32 19.15
C GLU A 135 -6.68 16.44 20.21
N ILE A 136 -5.66 15.56 20.17
CA ILE A 136 -4.50 15.64 21.07
C ILE A 136 -3.72 16.95 20.86
N LEU A 137 -3.43 17.32 19.60
CA LEU A 137 -2.67 18.55 19.29
C LEU A 137 -3.43 19.83 19.67
N LEU A 138 -4.76 19.85 19.52
CA LEU A 138 -5.63 20.93 19.99
C LEU A 138 -5.63 21.03 21.51
N ASN A 139 -5.78 19.91 22.22
CA ASN A 139 -5.75 19.88 23.70
C ASN A 139 -4.39 20.29 24.27
N ALA A 140 -3.28 19.95 23.58
CA ALA A 140 -1.93 20.36 23.93
C ALA A 140 -1.62 21.85 23.60
N GLY A 141 -2.53 22.57 22.92
CA GLY A 141 -2.30 23.95 22.48
C GLY A 141 -1.24 24.10 21.39
N LEU A 142 -0.84 22.99 20.74
CA LEU A 142 0.18 22.98 19.68
C LEU A 142 -0.38 23.34 18.30
N GLN A 143 -1.70 23.48 18.19
CA GLN A 143 -2.40 23.81 16.96
C GLN A 143 -3.47 24.88 17.25
N GLU A 144 -3.37 26.03 16.58
CA GLU A 144 -4.44 27.02 16.60
C GLU A 144 -5.66 26.46 15.86
N GLN A 145 -6.86 26.70 16.41
CA GLN A 145 -8.09 26.47 15.64
C GLN A 145 -8.02 27.35 14.39
N LYS A 146 -7.92 26.74 13.20
CA LYS A 146 -8.07 27.47 11.95
C LYS A 146 -9.38 28.26 12.05
N PRO A 147 -9.38 29.60 11.88
CA PRO A 147 -10.60 30.36 11.97
C PRO A 147 -11.55 29.81 10.92
N SER A 148 -12.64 29.18 11.38
CA SER A 148 -13.69 28.73 10.48
C SER A 148 -14.17 29.97 9.74
N LYS A 149 -14.09 29.95 8.41
CA LYS A 149 -14.63 31.05 7.60
C LYS A 149 -16.10 31.14 7.95
N ALA A 150 -16.49 32.16 8.70
CA ALA A 150 -17.85 32.35 9.16
C ALA A 150 -18.73 32.45 7.91
N VAL A 151 -19.46 31.37 7.61
CA VAL A 151 -20.29 31.28 6.41
C VAL A 151 -21.28 32.42 6.50
N THR A 152 -21.23 33.33 5.51
CA THR A 152 -22.09 34.50 5.55
C THR A 152 -23.55 34.06 5.50
N LEU A 153 -24.45 34.75 6.21
CA LEU A 153 -25.88 34.42 6.22
C LEU A 153 -26.48 34.12 4.82
N PRO A 154 -26.24 34.94 3.76
CA PRO A 154 -26.73 34.62 2.42
C PRO A 154 -26.11 33.36 1.79
N GLU A 155 -24.85 33.07 2.10
CA GLU A 155 -24.15 31.86 1.62
C GLU A 155 -24.66 30.60 2.34
N ALA A 156 -24.91 30.69 3.66
CA ALA A 156 -25.54 29.62 4.43
C ALA A 156 -26.96 29.32 3.92
N ILE A 157 -27.78 30.36 3.68
CA ILE A 157 -29.11 30.22 3.07
C ILE A 157 -29.01 29.57 1.68
N LYS A 158 -28.05 30.00 0.84
CA LYS A 158 -27.84 29.41 -0.49
C LYS A 158 -27.46 27.93 -0.41
N LEU A 159 -26.55 27.55 0.50
CA LEU A 159 -26.14 26.16 0.72
C LEU A 159 -27.32 25.29 1.19
N ILE A 160 -28.10 25.76 2.18
CA ILE A 160 -29.28 25.04 2.68
C ILE A 160 -30.32 24.85 1.55
N GLN A 161 -30.60 25.90 0.78
CA GLN A 161 -31.52 25.80 -0.35
C GLN A 161 -31.02 24.85 -1.45
N VAL A 162 -29.73 24.83 -1.77
CA VAL A 162 -29.15 23.88 -2.74
C VAL A 162 -29.25 22.45 -2.22
N ALA A 163 -28.91 22.21 -0.94
CA ALA A 163 -29.00 20.89 -0.31
C ALA A 163 -30.44 20.35 -0.26
N GLU A 164 -31.42 21.20 0.10
CA GLU A 164 -32.83 20.80 0.16
C GLU A 164 -33.43 20.57 -1.24
N ARG A 165 -33.10 21.40 -2.25
CA ARG A 165 -33.48 21.11 -3.65
C ARG A 165 -32.87 19.79 -4.13
N ALA A 166 -31.60 19.51 -3.80
CA ALA A 166 -30.96 18.25 -4.16
C ALA A 166 -31.61 17.04 -3.45
N ARG A 167 -32.03 17.18 -2.19
CA ARG A 167 -32.80 16.17 -1.44
C ARG A 167 -34.15 15.92 -2.10
N GLN A 168 -34.90 16.96 -2.45
CA GLN A 168 -36.18 16.84 -3.15
C GLN A 168 -36.01 16.22 -4.54
N GLY A 169 -34.96 16.57 -5.29
CA GLY A 169 -34.61 15.94 -6.57
C GLY A 169 -34.35 14.44 -6.43
N ARG A 170 -33.58 14.01 -5.42
CA ARG A 170 -33.38 12.59 -5.11
C ARG A 170 -34.69 11.88 -4.77
N SER A 171 -35.54 12.46 -3.91
CA SER A 171 -36.84 11.88 -3.57
C SER A 171 -37.77 11.74 -4.78
N ARG A 172 -37.85 12.76 -5.65
CA ARG A 172 -38.62 12.71 -6.90
C ARG A 172 -38.09 11.63 -7.85
N ALA A 173 -36.77 11.50 -7.99
CA ALA A 173 -36.16 10.47 -8.83
C ALA A 173 -36.47 9.04 -8.33
N VAL A 174 -36.41 8.81 -7.01
CA VAL A 174 -36.79 7.52 -6.40
C VAL A 174 -38.28 7.22 -6.62
N PHE A 175 -39.16 8.21 -6.44
CA PHE A 175 -40.59 8.06 -6.67
C PHE A 175 -40.92 7.74 -8.13
N MET A 176 -40.34 8.47 -9.08
CA MET A 176 -40.52 8.21 -10.52
C MET A 176 -39.93 6.87 -10.96
N LYS A 177 -38.81 6.41 -10.34
CA LYS A 177 -38.26 5.07 -10.57
C LYS A 177 -39.23 3.97 -10.13
N LYS A 178 -39.99 4.16 -9.04
CA LYS A 178 -41.02 3.20 -8.61
C LYS A 178 -42.16 3.10 -9.64
N ILE A 179 -42.72 4.23 -10.07
CA ILE A 179 -43.78 4.27 -11.10
C ILE A 179 -43.32 3.55 -12.38
N TYR A 180 -42.13 3.85 -12.88
CA TYR A 180 -41.58 3.19 -14.07
C TYR A 180 -41.41 1.67 -13.91
N LEU A 181 -41.03 1.19 -12.71
CA LEU A 181 -40.91 -0.24 -12.44
C LEU A 181 -42.27 -0.93 -12.32
N GLU A 182 -43.30 -0.23 -11.84
CA GLU A 182 -44.69 -0.71 -11.82
C GLU A 182 -45.27 -0.79 -13.24
N GLU A 183 -45.12 0.25 -14.07
CA GLU A 183 -45.50 0.22 -15.50
C GLU A 183 -44.78 -0.89 -16.28
N LYS A 184 -43.51 -1.17 -15.95
CA LYS A 184 -42.76 -2.27 -16.57
C LYS A 184 -43.24 -3.65 -16.10
N ARG A 185 -43.80 -3.77 -14.89
CA ARG A 185 -44.42 -5.01 -14.39
C ARG A 185 -45.77 -5.27 -15.06
N THR A 186 -46.61 -4.24 -15.21
CA THR A 186 -47.90 -4.38 -15.91
C THR A 186 -47.70 -4.68 -17.40
N THR A 187 -46.79 -3.96 -18.09
CA THR A 187 -46.50 -4.23 -19.51
C THR A 187 -46.06 -5.68 -19.75
N LYS A 188 -45.27 -6.27 -18.83
CA LYS A 188 -44.84 -7.68 -18.91
C LYS A 188 -45.97 -8.70 -18.73
N GLN A 189 -47.11 -8.31 -18.15
CA GLN A 189 -48.30 -9.16 -18.06
C GLN A 189 -49.18 -9.08 -19.32
N GLU A 190 -49.09 -7.98 -20.08
CA GLU A 190 -49.86 -7.74 -21.30
C GLU A 190 -49.20 -8.36 -22.56
N GLU A 191 -47.91 -8.68 -22.53
CA GLU A 191 -47.14 -9.22 -23.67
C GLU A 191 -47.43 -10.71 -24.03
N GLN A 192 -48.54 -11.30 -23.59
CA GLN A 192 -48.90 -12.71 -23.85
C GLN A 192 -49.86 -12.95 -25.05
N THR A 193 -50.33 -11.92 -25.75
CA THR A 193 -51.14 -12.08 -26.97
C THR A 193 -50.32 -11.92 -28.26
N GLY A 194 -50.59 -12.79 -29.23
CA GLY A 194 -49.74 -13.01 -30.41
C GLY A 194 -49.62 -11.83 -31.39
N GLN A 195 -48.47 -11.76 -32.08
CA GLN A 195 -48.00 -10.60 -32.84
C GLN A 195 -48.76 -10.37 -34.17
N SER A 196 -49.52 -9.29 -34.25
CA SER A 196 -49.94 -8.65 -35.51
C SER A 196 -48.84 -7.73 -36.07
N PRO A 197 -48.75 -7.50 -37.39
CA PRO A 197 -47.90 -6.44 -37.94
C PRO A 197 -48.21 -5.03 -37.38
N ASP A 198 -49.45 -4.79 -36.95
CA ASP A 198 -49.82 -3.53 -36.29
C ASP A 198 -49.23 -3.42 -34.87
N ASP A 199 -49.03 -4.53 -34.17
CA ASP A 199 -48.36 -4.54 -32.85
C ASP A 199 -46.88 -4.22 -32.99
N ALA A 200 -46.23 -4.71 -34.05
CA ALA A 200 -44.85 -4.38 -34.37
C ALA A 200 -44.69 -2.87 -34.66
N ALA A 201 -45.60 -2.29 -35.45
CA ALA A 201 -45.63 -0.84 -35.69
C ALA A 201 -45.87 -0.05 -34.39
N THR A 202 -46.78 -0.52 -33.54
CA THR A 202 -47.08 0.09 -32.24
C THR A 202 -45.88 0.02 -31.29
N CYS A 203 -45.14 -1.08 -31.28
CA CYS A 203 -43.91 -1.25 -30.49
C CYS A 203 -42.81 -0.28 -30.95
N ILE A 204 -42.55 -0.17 -32.26
CA ILE A 204 -41.59 0.79 -32.83
C ILE A 204 -41.97 2.23 -32.46
N GLN A 205 -43.25 2.59 -32.57
CA GLN A 205 -43.74 3.91 -32.17
C GLN A 205 -43.60 4.15 -30.65
N LYS A 206 -43.87 3.16 -29.80
CA LYS A 206 -43.70 3.23 -28.34
C LYS A 206 -42.22 3.47 -27.97
N VAL A 207 -41.30 2.74 -28.60
CA VAL A 207 -39.84 2.91 -28.40
C VAL A 207 -39.38 4.31 -28.85
N TRP A 208 -39.80 4.76 -30.04
CA TRP A 208 -39.42 6.07 -30.59
C TRP A 208 -39.97 7.24 -29.76
N ARG A 209 -41.26 7.21 -29.39
CA ARG A 209 -41.87 8.22 -28.50
C ARG A 209 -41.17 8.24 -27.14
N GLY A 210 -40.84 7.07 -26.59
CA GLY A 210 -40.06 6.95 -25.35
C GLY A 210 -38.63 7.46 -25.46
N TYR A 211 -37.97 7.34 -26.63
CA TYR A 211 -36.66 7.94 -26.88
C TYR A 211 -36.73 9.48 -26.92
N ILE A 212 -37.65 10.04 -27.73
CA ILE A 212 -37.87 11.50 -27.81
C ILE A 212 -38.18 12.08 -26.42
N GLN A 213 -39.07 11.46 -25.66
CA GLN A 213 -39.45 11.96 -24.34
C GLN A 213 -38.27 11.90 -23.36
N ARG A 214 -37.45 10.84 -23.38
CA ARG A 214 -36.21 10.78 -22.58
C ARG A 214 -35.24 11.90 -22.94
N LYS A 215 -35.00 12.17 -24.22
CA LYS A 215 -34.15 13.29 -24.67
C LYS A 215 -34.72 14.66 -24.27
N LYS A 216 -36.05 14.82 -24.29
CA LYS A 216 -36.70 16.06 -23.81
C LYS A 216 -36.55 16.24 -22.30
N THR A 217 -36.74 15.19 -21.51
CA THR A 217 -36.55 15.21 -20.04
C THR A 217 -35.10 15.46 -19.65
N GLU A 218 -34.14 14.90 -20.39
CA GLU A 218 -32.71 15.18 -20.22
C GLU A 218 -32.41 16.67 -20.43
N LYS A 219 -32.90 17.27 -21.53
CA LYS A 219 -32.75 18.71 -21.79
C LYS A 219 -33.42 19.60 -20.75
N MET A 220 -34.64 19.27 -20.31
CA MET A 220 -35.32 20.02 -19.24
C MET A 220 -34.56 19.96 -17.91
N ARG A 221 -33.93 18.82 -17.61
CA ARG A 221 -33.05 18.67 -16.44
C ARG A 221 -31.77 19.49 -16.58
N GLU A 222 -31.17 19.55 -17.77
CA GLU A 222 -30.01 20.42 -18.05
C GLU A 222 -30.36 21.91 -17.85
N GLU A 223 -31.48 22.35 -18.42
CA GLU A 223 -32.00 23.72 -18.28
C GLU A 223 -32.28 24.07 -16.81
N GLU A 224 -32.88 23.15 -16.04
CA GLU A 224 -33.10 23.30 -14.59
C GLU A 224 -31.77 23.37 -13.80
N MET A 225 -30.77 22.54 -14.14
CA MET A 225 -29.44 22.55 -13.48
C MET A 225 -28.65 23.84 -13.75
N ILE A 226 -28.81 24.43 -14.94
CA ILE A 226 -28.24 25.74 -15.30
C ILE A 226 -28.98 26.85 -14.55
N PHE A 227 -30.31 26.84 -14.56
CA PHE A 227 -31.15 27.83 -13.86
C PHE A 227 -30.89 27.85 -12.35
N LEU A 228 -30.69 26.68 -11.73
CA LEU A 228 -30.36 26.54 -10.32
C LEU A 228 -28.91 26.92 -9.97
N GLY A 229 -28.08 27.27 -10.96
CA GLY A 229 -26.68 27.65 -10.76
C GLY A 229 -25.78 26.50 -10.28
N ILE A 230 -26.20 25.25 -10.48
CA ILE A 230 -25.41 24.05 -10.17
C ILE A 230 -24.35 23.83 -11.27
N VAL A 231 -24.66 24.23 -12.51
CA VAL A 231 -23.75 24.21 -13.66
C VAL A 231 -23.72 25.61 -14.29
N SER A 232 -22.52 26.17 -14.50
CA SER A 232 -22.37 27.45 -15.20
C SER A 232 -22.47 27.24 -16.72
N ALA A 233 -23.34 28.01 -17.38
CA ALA A 233 -23.58 27.92 -18.83
C ALA A 233 -22.30 28.09 -19.68
N PHE A 234 -21.30 28.80 -19.17
CA PHE A 234 -20.03 29.04 -19.88
C PHE A 234 -19.14 27.79 -20.00
N ILE A 235 -19.28 26.82 -19.08
CA ILE A 235 -18.44 25.61 -19.03
C ILE A 235 -18.81 24.64 -20.15
N PHE A 236 -20.08 24.58 -20.54
CA PHE A 236 -20.60 23.55 -21.44
C PHE A 236 -20.07 23.68 -22.88
N SER A 237 -19.81 24.90 -23.37
CA SER A 237 -19.29 25.12 -24.73
C SER A 237 -17.84 24.67 -24.92
N SER A 238 -17.08 24.46 -23.84
CA SER A 238 -15.69 23.95 -23.87
C SER A 238 -15.57 22.46 -23.50
N CYS A 239 -16.58 21.87 -22.85
CA CYS A 239 -16.47 20.54 -22.24
C CYS A 239 -16.58 19.34 -23.20
N PHE A 240 -16.62 19.55 -24.52
CA PHE A 240 -16.55 18.43 -25.46
C PHE A 240 -15.15 17.80 -25.59
N GLN A 241 -14.11 18.41 -25.01
CA GLN A 241 -12.77 17.81 -24.89
C GLN A 241 -12.14 18.13 -23.52
N THR A 242 -11.86 17.07 -22.75
CA THR A 242 -11.20 17.05 -21.42
C THR A 242 -12.02 17.58 -20.23
N ALA A 243 -12.06 16.80 -19.15
CA ALA A 243 -12.72 17.16 -17.90
C ALA A 243 -11.76 17.98 -16.99
N PRO A 244 -12.27 18.94 -16.19
CA PRO A 244 -11.43 19.67 -15.23
C PRO A 244 -11.16 18.85 -13.95
N PRO A 245 -9.99 18.99 -13.32
CA PRO A 245 -9.52 18.09 -12.24
C PRO A 245 -10.38 18.06 -10.97
N HIS A 246 -11.23 19.06 -10.73
CA HIS A 246 -12.17 19.03 -9.59
C HIS A 246 -13.27 17.97 -9.75
N LEU A 247 -13.66 17.63 -10.98
CA LEU A 247 -14.64 16.56 -11.25
C LEU A 247 -14.00 15.19 -11.05
N GLU A 248 -12.72 15.03 -11.35
CA GLU A 248 -11.97 13.81 -11.04
C GLU A 248 -11.91 13.58 -9.53
N ALA A 249 -11.52 14.60 -8.76
CA ALA A 249 -11.52 14.55 -7.28
C ALA A 249 -12.91 14.25 -6.68
N THR A 250 -13.98 14.82 -7.25
CA THR A 250 -15.35 14.53 -6.81
C THR A 250 -15.75 13.09 -7.17
N SER A 251 -15.33 12.60 -8.34
CA SER A 251 -15.60 11.24 -8.80
C SER A 251 -14.79 10.18 -8.03
N SER A 252 -13.56 10.47 -7.62
CA SER A 252 -12.74 9.56 -6.81
C SER A 252 -13.28 9.48 -5.39
N PHE A 253 -13.70 10.60 -4.78
CA PHE A 253 -14.41 10.58 -3.50
C PHE A 253 -15.76 9.85 -3.57
N GLN A 254 -16.55 10.03 -4.63
CA GLN A 254 -17.80 9.26 -4.82
C GLN A 254 -17.54 7.77 -5.10
N LYS A 255 -16.48 7.42 -5.82
CA LYS A 255 -16.04 6.03 -6.00
C LYS A 255 -15.62 5.44 -4.66
N CYS A 256 -14.66 6.03 -3.94
CA CYS A 256 -14.22 5.56 -2.62
C CYS A 256 -15.40 5.42 -1.64
N ALA A 257 -16.29 6.41 -1.55
CA ALA A 257 -17.46 6.32 -0.67
C ALA A 257 -18.51 5.29 -1.12
N GLY A 258 -18.54 4.94 -2.41
CA GLY A 258 -19.32 3.82 -2.94
C GLY A 258 -18.67 2.48 -2.63
N THR A 259 -17.36 2.34 -2.86
CA THR A 259 -16.58 1.13 -2.61
C THR A 259 -16.52 0.78 -1.12
N VAL A 260 -16.30 1.75 -0.22
CA VAL A 260 -16.28 1.51 1.23
C VAL A 260 -17.65 1.10 1.76
N ARG A 261 -18.74 1.67 1.22
CA ARG A 261 -20.11 1.24 1.58
C ARG A 261 -20.46 -0.13 1.03
N ALA A 262 -20.13 -0.41 -0.22
CA ALA A 262 -20.25 -1.75 -0.78
C ALA A 262 -19.49 -2.77 0.08
N LEU A 263 -18.23 -2.50 0.45
CA LEU A 263 -17.45 -3.38 1.33
C LEU A 263 -18.04 -3.55 2.75
N GLN A 264 -18.81 -2.59 3.27
CA GLN A 264 -19.51 -2.73 4.56
C GLN A 264 -20.80 -3.53 4.42
N ASP A 265 -21.59 -3.26 3.38
CA ASP A 265 -22.79 -4.04 3.03
C ASP A 265 -22.40 -5.52 2.70
N ASP A 266 -21.28 -5.73 1.99
CA ASP A 266 -20.71 -7.04 1.62
C ASP A 266 -20.33 -7.91 2.82
N VAL A 267 -19.80 -7.33 3.91
CA VAL A 267 -19.45 -8.07 5.14
C VAL A 267 -20.72 -8.47 5.88
N GLN A 268 -21.75 -7.61 5.85
CA GLN A 268 -23.07 -7.93 6.38
C GLN A 268 -23.70 -9.11 5.59
N ASP A 269 -23.56 -9.10 4.27
CA ASP A 269 -24.05 -10.15 3.37
C ASP A 269 -23.28 -11.47 3.55
N GLU A 270 -21.94 -11.46 3.71
CA GLU A 270 -21.15 -12.68 4.01
C GLU A 270 -21.54 -13.34 5.34
N ILE A 271 -21.92 -12.54 6.35
CA ILE A 271 -22.43 -13.03 7.63
C ILE A 271 -23.82 -13.64 7.44
N SER A 272 -24.72 -12.94 6.75
CA SER A 272 -26.06 -13.44 6.41
C SER A 272 -25.99 -14.76 5.64
N PHE A 273 -25.07 -14.87 4.67
CA PHE A 273 -24.89 -16.08 3.87
C PHE A 273 -24.36 -17.26 4.69
N LYS A 274 -23.49 -16.99 5.68
CA LYS A 274 -23.00 -18.01 6.61
C LYS A 274 -24.12 -18.55 7.50
N ASP A 275 -25.00 -17.68 7.98
CA ASP A 275 -26.16 -18.09 8.79
C ASP A 275 -27.17 -18.90 7.94
N GLU A 276 -27.47 -18.49 6.70
CA GLU A 276 -28.30 -19.26 5.76
C GLU A 276 -27.73 -20.66 5.47
N LEU A 277 -26.41 -20.79 5.29
CA LEU A 277 -25.74 -22.09 5.12
C LEU A 277 -25.83 -22.97 6.36
N LYS A 278 -25.71 -22.37 7.54
CA LYS A 278 -25.79 -23.09 8.82
C LYS A 278 -27.21 -23.61 9.10
N GLU A 279 -28.24 -22.90 8.64
CA GLU A 279 -29.63 -23.35 8.70
C GLU A 279 -29.96 -24.42 7.64
N THR A 280 -29.49 -24.25 6.40
CA THR A 280 -29.87 -25.12 5.27
C THR A 280 -29.04 -26.41 5.17
N GLU A 281 -27.72 -26.32 5.32
CA GLU A 281 -26.77 -27.43 5.11
C GLU A 281 -26.20 -27.95 6.43
N GLY A 282 -26.17 -27.12 7.47
CA GLY A 282 -25.66 -27.48 8.80
C GLY A 282 -26.27 -28.74 9.42
N PRO A 283 -27.59 -28.99 9.34
CA PRO A 283 -28.18 -30.24 9.82
C PRO A 283 -27.62 -31.48 9.10
N HIS A 284 -27.49 -31.44 7.78
CA HIS A 284 -26.98 -32.54 6.96
C HIS A 284 -25.49 -32.81 7.22
N ILE A 285 -24.69 -31.75 7.36
CA ILE A 285 -23.26 -31.86 7.74
C ILE A 285 -23.14 -32.51 9.13
N LYS A 286 -23.99 -32.08 10.08
CA LYS A 286 -24.03 -32.59 11.46
C LYS A 286 -24.42 -34.08 11.54
N GLU A 287 -25.37 -34.51 10.72
CA GLU A 287 -25.77 -35.93 10.60
C GLU A 287 -24.64 -36.76 9.99
N THR A 288 -24.10 -36.35 8.84
CA THR A 288 -23.00 -37.05 8.15
C THR A 288 -21.79 -37.27 9.08
N LEU A 289 -21.38 -36.23 9.82
CA LEU A 289 -20.27 -36.33 10.78
C LEU A 289 -20.60 -37.23 11.98
N GLN A 290 -21.84 -37.21 12.49
CA GLN A 290 -22.25 -38.09 13.57
C GLN A 290 -22.27 -39.56 13.14
N ASP A 291 -22.73 -39.84 11.92
CA ASP A 291 -22.81 -41.20 11.39
C ASP A 291 -21.40 -41.78 11.17
N GLN A 292 -20.49 -41.02 10.54
CA GLN A 292 -19.11 -41.46 10.35
C GLN A 292 -18.37 -41.71 11.68
N ILE A 293 -18.54 -40.82 12.67
CA ILE A 293 -17.94 -40.99 14.01
C ILE A 293 -18.57 -42.18 14.75
N SER A 294 -19.89 -42.37 14.63
CA SER A 294 -20.61 -43.52 15.23
C SER A 294 -20.18 -44.84 14.60
N GLN A 295 -20.00 -44.87 13.28
CA GLN A 295 -19.50 -46.02 12.54
C GLN A 295 -18.08 -46.38 13.00
N CYS A 296 -17.17 -45.41 13.05
CA CYS A 296 -15.80 -45.62 13.53
C CYS A 296 -15.77 -46.19 14.95
N PHE A 297 -16.54 -45.63 15.90
CA PHE A 297 -16.61 -46.18 17.27
C PHE A 297 -17.23 -47.59 17.34
N THR A 298 -18.16 -47.91 16.43
CA THR A 298 -18.78 -49.23 16.34
C THR A 298 -17.79 -50.27 15.79
N GLU A 299 -17.05 -49.93 14.74
CA GLU A 299 -15.98 -50.75 14.17
C GLU A 299 -14.84 -50.97 15.17
N CYS A 300 -14.38 -49.92 15.86
CA CYS A 300 -13.40 -50.03 16.94
C CYS A 300 -13.89 -50.98 18.05
N ARG A 301 -15.17 -50.93 18.42
CA ARG A 301 -15.74 -51.82 19.44
C ARG A 301 -15.85 -53.27 18.94
N HIS A 302 -16.19 -53.51 17.68
CA HIS A 302 -16.20 -54.86 17.12
C HIS A 302 -14.81 -55.53 17.14
N ILE A 303 -13.74 -54.74 17.06
CA ILE A 303 -12.35 -55.23 17.08
C ILE A 303 -11.81 -55.34 18.51
N THR A 304 -12.07 -54.35 19.38
CA THR A 304 -11.44 -54.25 20.73
C THR A 304 -12.33 -54.70 21.89
N GLY A 305 -13.63 -54.92 21.66
CA GLY A 305 -14.62 -55.30 22.68
C GLY A 305 -15.14 -54.16 23.56
N ARG A 306 -14.49 -52.97 23.57
CA ARG A 306 -14.82 -51.82 24.44
C ARG A 306 -14.91 -50.53 23.63
N PHE A 307 -15.64 -49.52 24.11
CA PHE A 307 -15.69 -48.21 23.44
C PHE A 307 -14.42 -47.37 23.71
N PRO A 308 -13.73 -46.84 22.68
CA PRO A 308 -12.60 -45.92 22.85
C PRO A 308 -12.97 -44.63 23.59
N ASP A 309 -11.97 -43.94 24.14
CA ASP A 309 -12.12 -42.55 24.63
C ASP A 309 -12.02 -41.55 23.48
N TYR A 310 -12.69 -40.40 23.61
CA TYR A 310 -12.67 -39.36 22.58
C TYR A 310 -11.31 -38.62 22.60
N PRO A 311 -10.68 -38.34 21.44
CA PRO A 311 -9.37 -37.68 21.42
C PRO A 311 -9.45 -36.23 21.95
N PRO A 312 -8.55 -35.82 22.86
CA PRO A 312 -8.53 -34.44 23.34
C PRO A 312 -8.06 -33.46 22.25
N GLU A 313 -8.48 -32.20 22.32
CA GLU A 313 -8.16 -31.13 21.33
C GLU A 313 -6.67 -31.06 20.97
N LYS A 314 -5.78 -31.23 21.97
CA LYS A 314 -4.32 -31.19 21.80
C LYS A 314 -3.74 -32.32 20.94
N ALA A 315 -4.52 -33.37 20.68
CA ALA A 315 -4.14 -34.51 19.84
C ALA A 315 -4.83 -34.49 18.45
N GLY A 316 -5.50 -33.39 18.09
CA GLY A 316 -6.20 -33.24 16.81
C GLY A 316 -7.71 -33.51 16.86
N GLY A 317 -8.27 -33.87 18.03
CA GLY A 317 -9.71 -34.03 18.23
C GLY A 317 -10.37 -34.97 17.22
N SER A 318 -11.49 -34.53 16.63
CA SER A 318 -12.22 -35.29 15.60
C SER A 318 -11.40 -35.53 14.32
N LYS A 319 -10.49 -34.62 13.92
CA LYS A 319 -9.68 -34.80 12.70
C LYS A 319 -8.75 -36.03 12.78
N ALA A 320 -8.35 -36.44 13.99
CA ALA A 320 -7.57 -37.65 14.21
C ALA A 320 -8.38 -38.96 14.07
N ILE A 321 -9.72 -38.89 14.07
CA ILE A 321 -10.62 -40.03 13.82
C ILE A 321 -10.75 -40.28 12.30
N PHE A 322 -10.62 -39.22 11.49
CA PHE A 322 -10.76 -39.26 10.02
C PHE A 322 -9.44 -39.46 9.27
N SER A 323 -8.28 -39.25 9.91
CA SER A 323 -7.00 -39.68 9.34
C SER A 323 -6.94 -41.21 9.39
N GLU A 324 -7.11 -41.88 8.25
CA GLU A 324 -7.12 -43.34 8.12
C GLU A 324 -5.87 -43.99 8.75
N LYS A 325 -6.00 -44.43 10.00
CA LYS A 325 -5.08 -45.37 10.64
C LYS A 325 -5.71 -46.76 10.54
N SER A 326 -4.98 -47.70 9.94
CA SER A 326 -5.43 -49.10 9.91
C SER A 326 -5.59 -49.65 11.34
N PRO A 327 -6.56 -50.55 11.58
CA PRO A 327 -6.83 -51.08 12.92
C PRO A 327 -5.62 -51.77 13.58
N GLU A 328 -4.63 -52.19 12.80
CA GLU A 328 -3.36 -52.77 13.27
C GLU A 328 -2.52 -51.77 14.07
N GLN A 329 -2.44 -50.49 13.67
CA GLN A 329 -1.65 -49.47 14.37
C GLN A 329 -2.26 -49.08 15.73
N VAL A 330 -3.58 -49.20 15.87
CA VAL A 330 -4.28 -48.95 17.14
C VAL A 330 -4.02 -50.08 18.14
N ILE A 331 -3.86 -51.31 17.66
CA ILE A 331 -3.45 -52.46 18.48
C ILE A 331 -2.01 -52.26 18.98
N GLU A 332 -1.10 -51.76 18.14
CA GLU A 332 0.27 -51.42 18.55
C GLU A 332 0.33 -50.28 19.58
N GLU A 333 -0.44 -49.18 19.42
CA GLU A 333 -0.47 -48.09 20.42
C GLU A 333 -1.09 -48.53 21.75
N LEU A 334 -2.07 -49.45 21.74
CA LEU A 334 -2.66 -50.00 22.96
C LEU A 334 -1.73 -51.02 23.64
N ALA A 335 -0.99 -51.82 22.88
CA ALA A 335 0.06 -52.68 23.40
C ALA A 335 1.20 -51.86 24.04
N ALA A 336 1.68 -50.82 23.34
CA ALA A 336 2.73 -49.93 23.85
C ALA A 336 2.35 -49.22 25.16
N LYS A 337 1.06 -48.85 25.34
CA LYS A 337 0.56 -48.28 26.60
C LYS A 337 0.49 -49.32 27.73
N GLN A 338 0.12 -50.57 27.42
CA GLN A 338 0.12 -51.67 28.40
C GLN A 338 1.53 -52.13 28.80
N GLU A 339 2.55 -51.91 27.97
CA GLU A 339 3.95 -52.16 28.31
C GLU A 339 4.60 -50.98 29.06
N ALA A 340 4.23 -49.74 28.73
CA ALA A 340 4.71 -48.54 29.43
C ALA A 340 4.28 -48.51 30.91
N GLU A 341 3.06 -48.97 31.25
CA GLU A 341 2.61 -49.07 32.64
C GLU A 341 3.23 -50.25 33.43
N LYS A 342 4.01 -51.13 32.78
CA LYS A 342 4.67 -52.29 33.41
C LYS A 342 6.19 -52.17 33.56
N THR A 343 6.79 -51.07 33.11
CA THR A 343 8.25 -50.91 33.03
C THR A 343 8.85 -49.87 33.99
N ASP A 344 8.07 -49.36 34.96
CA ASP A 344 8.50 -48.30 35.88
C ASP A 344 9.05 -48.80 37.25
N GLN A 345 9.50 -50.07 37.35
CA GLN A 345 10.15 -50.62 38.56
C GLN A 345 11.30 -51.61 38.28
N LYS A 346 12.52 -51.05 38.15
CA LYS A 346 13.90 -51.59 38.41
C LYS A 346 14.84 -50.86 37.43
N GLY A 347 15.77 -50.00 37.87
CA GLY A 347 17.08 -50.39 38.39
C GLY A 347 17.98 -50.94 37.26
N GLY A 348 19.17 -50.43 36.94
CA GLY A 348 19.99 -49.40 37.56
C GLY A 348 21.49 -49.67 37.27
N ASN A 349 22.22 -48.62 36.91
CA ASN A 349 23.69 -48.52 36.86
C ASN A 349 24.54 -49.18 35.75
N GLU A 350 25.63 -48.44 35.45
CA GLU A 350 26.92 -48.78 34.80
C GLU A 350 27.09 -48.66 33.27
N LYS A 351 27.97 -47.68 32.90
CA LYS A 351 29.16 -47.78 32.01
C LYS A 351 29.03 -48.58 30.70
N GLU A 352 29.50 -48.18 29.52
CA GLU A 352 30.42 -47.13 29.06
C GLU A 352 30.23 -47.01 27.52
N GLN A 353 30.86 -46.15 26.72
CA GLN A 353 32.01 -45.25 26.88
C GLN A 353 31.70 -43.89 26.18
N LYS A 354 32.66 -42.96 26.11
CA LYS A 354 32.59 -41.77 25.24
C LYS A 354 33.97 -41.43 24.66
N GLU A 355 34.33 -42.04 23.54
CA GLU A 355 35.50 -41.60 22.76
C GLU A 355 35.15 -40.47 21.79
N LYS A 356 36.13 -39.59 21.57
CA LYS A 356 35.99 -38.34 20.84
C LYS A 356 36.34 -38.54 19.37
N LEU A 357 35.41 -38.27 18.46
CA LEU A 357 35.77 -37.87 17.10
C LEU A 357 35.47 -36.39 16.89
N LYS A 358 36.54 -35.65 16.58
CA LYS A 358 36.57 -34.20 16.42
C LYS A 358 35.85 -33.80 15.14
N GLU A 359 34.94 -32.84 15.20
CA GLU A 359 34.53 -32.08 14.01
C GLU A 359 35.78 -31.46 13.38
N LYS A 360 36.13 -31.92 12.18
CA LYS A 360 37.14 -31.25 11.35
C LYS A 360 36.48 -30.00 10.77
N LYS A 361 37.09 -28.85 11.04
CA LYS A 361 36.85 -27.62 10.26
C LYS A 361 36.90 -27.96 8.76
N PRO A 362 35.96 -27.50 7.93
CA PRO A 362 36.15 -27.54 6.49
C PRO A 362 37.39 -26.69 6.17
N GLN A 363 38.43 -27.33 5.63
CA GLN A 363 39.61 -26.62 5.16
C GLN A 363 39.23 -25.75 3.96
N LYS A 364 39.90 -24.60 3.83
CA LYS A 364 39.80 -23.75 2.65
C LYS A 364 40.16 -24.57 1.40
N ALA A 365 39.16 -24.98 0.63
CA ALA A 365 39.36 -25.22 -0.78
C ALA A 365 39.77 -23.87 -1.39
N GLY A 366 40.96 -23.80 -1.96
CA GLY A 366 41.36 -22.60 -2.70
C GLY A 366 40.40 -22.44 -3.88
N LYS A 367 39.72 -21.29 -3.98
CA LYS A 367 39.08 -20.90 -5.23
C LYS A 367 40.18 -20.89 -6.30
N LYS A 368 40.11 -21.83 -7.23
CA LYS A 368 40.49 -21.50 -8.60
C LYS A 368 39.48 -20.46 -9.06
N GLU A 369 39.97 -19.34 -9.56
CA GLU A 369 39.15 -18.39 -10.29
C GLU A 369 38.86 -19.02 -11.66
N GLU A 370 37.81 -19.81 -11.72
CA GLU A 370 37.05 -20.02 -12.95
C GLU A 370 36.06 -18.86 -13.05
N ASP A 371 35.99 -18.19 -14.20
CA ASP A 371 35.18 -16.99 -14.39
C ASP A 371 33.68 -17.30 -14.24
N GLU A 372 33.16 -17.16 -13.02
CA GLU A 372 31.74 -17.29 -12.69
C GLU A 372 30.97 -16.15 -13.37
N GLY A 373 30.48 -16.40 -14.59
CA GLY A 373 29.56 -15.52 -15.30
C GLY A 373 28.34 -15.14 -14.44
N TRP A 374 27.78 -13.96 -14.70
CA TRP A 374 26.68 -13.41 -13.92
C TRP A 374 25.46 -14.34 -13.93
N LYS A 375 24.82 -14.47 -12.77
CA LYS A 375 23.56 -15.20 -12.57
C LYS A 375 22.62 -14.37 -11.72
N MET A 376 21.32 -14.48 -11.98
CA MET A 376 20.29 -13.83 -11.19
C MET A 376 20.28 -14.36 -9.74
N GLY A 377 20.01 -13.47 -8.77
CA GLY A 377 19.80 -13.88 -7.38
C GLY A 377 18.51 -14.70 -7.21
N PRO A 378 18.40 -15.54 -6.16
CA PRO A 378 17.17 -16.26 -5.86
C PRO A 378 16.03 -15.27 -5.59
N SER A 379 14.84 -15.56 -6.13
CA SER A 379 13.64 -14.76 -5.92
C SER A 379 12.77 -15.32 -4.81
N ASN A 380 12.16 -14.45 -4.02
CA ASN A 380 11.14 -14.82 -3.03
C ASN A 380 9.71 -14.76 -3.59
N PHE A 381 9.53 -14.29 -4.83
CA PHE A 381 8.20 -13.98 -5.41
C PHE A 381 7.79 -14.90 -6.57
N LEU A 382 8.74 -15.57 -7.22
CA LEU A 382 8.45 -16.39 -8.41
C LEU A 382 7.44 -17.52 -8.15
N SER A 383 7.53 -18.23 -7.03
CA SER A 383 6.55 -19.29 -6.70
C SER A 383 5.12 -18.74 -6.59
N ILE A 384 4.96 -17.56 -5.98
CA ILE A 384 3.65 -16.94 -5.75
C ILE A 384 3.07 -16.39 -7.08
N LEU A 385 3.93 -15.91 -7.99
CA LEU A 385 3.53 -15.54 -9.35
C LEU A 385 3.05 -16.75 -10.15
N GLU A 386 3.73 -17.89 -10.04
CA GLU A 386 3.39 -19.14 -10.71
C GLU A 386 2.11 -19.78 -10.14
N GLU A 387 1.93 -19.74 -8.82
CA GLU A 387 0.69 -20.13 -8.13
C GLU A 387 -0.49 -19.25 -8.57
N GLY A 388 -0.31 -17.92 -8.57
CA GLY A 388 -1.35 -16.97 -9.00
C GLY A 388 -1.72 -17.10 -10.47
N SER A 389 -0.74 -17.34 -11.35
CA SER A 389 -0.96 -17.70 -12.76
C SER A 389 -1.78 -18.98 -12.90
N SER A 390 -1.43 -20.01 -12.12
CA SER A 390 -2.15 -21.30 -12.12
C SER A 390 -3.59 -21.14 -11.63
N GLN A 391 -3.81 -20.37 -10.56
CA GLN A 391 -5.15 -20.03 -10.06
C GLN A 391 -5.97 -19.25 -11.10
N PHE A 392 -5.37 -18.28 -11.79
CA PHE A 392 -6.05 -17.56 -12.86
C PHE A 392 -6.48 -18.50 -13.98
N ARG A 393 -5.56 -19.35 -14.46
CA ARG A 393 -5.79 -20.31 -15.56
C ARG A 393 -6.88 -21.32 -15.23
N VAL A 394 -6.91 -21.84 -14.01
CA VAL A 394 -7.90 -22.85 -13.57
C VAL A 394 -9.27 -22.23 -13.30
N PHE A 395 -9.32 -21.13 -12.54
CA PHE A 395 -10.59 -20.62 -11.98
C PHE A 395 -11.16 -19.41 -12.73
N TRP A 396 -10.32 -18.50 -13.23
CA TRP A 396 -10.76 -17.18 -13.71
C TRP A 396 -10.76 -17.02 -15.23
N GLN A 397 -9.90 -17.73 -15.96
CA GLN A 397 -9.73 -17.58 -17.41
C GLN A 397 -11.02 -17.82 -18.21
N ASN A 398 -11.90 -18.71 -17.72
CA ASN A 398 -13.15 -19.09 -18.41
C ASN A 398 -14.41 -18.44 -17.80
N ARG A 399 -14.29 -17.61 -16.75
CA ARG A 399 -15.42 -16.95 -16.06
C ARG A 399 -15.62 -15.52 -16.58
N ASP A 400 -16.15 -15.41 -17.79
CA ASP A 400 -16.47 -14.14 -18.44
C ASP A 400 -17.79 -13.53 -17.90
N ASN A 401 -17.66 -12.71 -16.85
CA ASN A 401 -18.75 -11.87 -16.29
C ASN A 401 -19.14 -10.69 -17.22
N GLU A 402 -19.25 -10.88 -18.54
CA GLU A 402 -19.62 -9.77 -19.46
C GLU A 402 -21.05 -9.27 -19.29
N SER A 403 -21.93 -10.10 -18.73
CA SER A 403 -23.35 -9.81 -18.46
C SER A 403 -23.60 -9.20 -17.08
N ASP A 404 -22.63 -9.25 -16.17
CA ASP A 404 -22.76 -8.77 -14.80
C ASP A 404 -22.26 -7.31 -14.69
N PHE A 405 -23.23 -6.40 -14.77
CA PHE A 405 -23.01 -4.96 -14.64
C PHE A 405 -22.85 -4.47 -13.20
N LEU A 406 -23.22 -5.28 -12.21
CA LEU A 406 -23.18 -4.89 -10.79
C LEU A 406 -21.87 -5.33 -10.12
N GLN A 407 -21.22 -6.38 -10.62
CA GLN A 407 -20.02 -7.00 -10.06
C GLN A 407 -20.26 -7.61 -8.68
N ASP A 408 -21.45 -8.19 -8.49
CA ASP A 408 -21.86 -8.88 -7.27
C ASP A 408 -20.96 -10.12 -7.04
N HIS A 409 -20.85 -10.59 -5.79
CA HIS A 409 -19.99 -11.73 -5.48
C HIS A 409 -20.53 -13.02 -6.10
N ASP A 410 -19.64 -13.93 -6.48
CA ASP A 410 -20.03 -15.29 -6.83
C ASP A 410 -20.44 -16.05 -5.55
N PRO A 411 -21.73 -16.44 -5.40
CA PRO A 411 -22.20 -17.08 -4.18
C PRO A 411 -21.63 -18.49 -4.03
N GLU A 412 -21.21 -19.17 -5.10
CA GLU A 412 -20.64 -20.52 -4.99
C GLU A 412 -19.27 -20.49 -4.29
N LEU A 413 -18.44 -19.48 -4.58
CA LEU A 413 -17.15 -19.29 -3.91
C LEU A 413 -17.29 -18.87 -2.44
N ILE A 414 -18.33 -18.08 -2.10
CA ILE A 414 -18.66 -17.77 -0.70
C ILE A 414 -19.11 -19.05 0.02
N LYS A 415 -19.98 -19.85 -0.63
CA LYS A 415 -20.44 -21.14 -0.08
C LYS A 415 -19.30 -22.08 0.24
N GLU A 416 -18.37 -22.28 -0.70
CA GLU A 416 -17.28 -23.24 -0.52
C GLU A 416 -16.35 -22.84 0.65
N GLY A 417 -15.95 -21.56 0.74
CA GLY A 417 -15.15 -21.07 1.87
C GLY A 417 -15.90 -21.04 3.21
N LYS A 418 -17.19 -20.66 3.21
CA LYS A 418 -18.00 -20.64 4.45
C LYS A 418 -18.44 -22.03 4.91
N ARG A 419 -18.52 -23.02 4.01
CA ARG A 419 -18.75 -24.43 4.38
C ARG A 419 -17.64 -24.96 5.27
N GLU A 420 -16.38 -24.63 5.03
CA GLU A 420 -15.28 -25.06 5.92
C GLU A 420 -15.42 -24.44 7.32
N GLU A 421 -15.68 -23.13 7.43
CA GLU A 421 -15.93 -22.46 8.72
C GLU A 421 -17.12 -23.07 9.48
N VAL A 422 -18.25 -23.29 8.76
CA VAL A 422 -19.49 -23.85 9.34
C VAL A 422 -19.29 -25.31 9.71
N GLU A 423 -18.53 -26.09 8.93
CA GLU A 423 -18.18 -27.47 9.27
C GLU A 423 -17.28 -27.51 10.51
N GLU A 424 -16.29 -26.62 10.67
CA GLU A 424 -15.48 -26.58 11.90
C GLU A 424 -16.30 -26.20 13.14
N GLU A 425 -17.21 -25.22 13.04
CA GLU A 425 -18.16 -24.91 14.12
C GLU A 425 -19.07 -26.10 14.47
N ILE A 426 -19.58 -26.81 13.46
CA ILE A 426 -20.42 -27.99 13.65
C ILE A 426 -19.61 -29.16 14.21
N ARG A 427 -18.34 -29.35 13.81
CA ARG A 427 -17.45 -30.38 14.33
C ARG A 427 -17.21 -30.23 15.84
N VAL A 428 -17.13 -29.01 16.37
CA VAL A 428 -17.07 -28.77 17.82
C VAL A 428 -18.37 -29.21 18.50
N GLN A 429 -19.54 -28.81 17.97
CA GLN A 429 -20.84 -29.22 18.50
C GLN A 429 -21.07 -30.74 18.42
N VAL A 430 -20.60 -31.38 17.35
CA VAL A 430 -20.65 -32.84 17.17
C VAL A 430 -19.72 -33.53 18.15
N ALA A 431 -18.52 -33.01 18.41
CA ALA A 431 -17.60 -33.57 19.40
C ALA A 431 -18.24 -33.58 20.80
N GLU A 432 -18.79 -32.46 21.26
CA GLU A 432 -19.48 -32.37 22.56
C GLU A 432 -20.63 -33.37 22.68
N LEU A 433 -21.49 -33.46 21.65
CA LEU A 433 -22.61 -34.39 21.60
C LEU A 433 -22.17 -35.87 21.54
N MET A 434 -21.10 -36.17 20.82
CA MET A 434 -20.57 -37.54 20.71
C MET A 434 -19.83 -37.97 21.98
N GLU A 435 -19.14 -37.07 22.67
CA GLU A 435 -18.60 -37.33 24.01
C GLU A 435 -19.69 -37.62 25.04
N GLU A 436 -20.81 -36.88 25.00
CA GLU A 436 -21.94 -37.13 25.89
C GLU A 436 -22.63 -38.47 25.56
N LYS A 437 -22.86 -38.76 24.27
CA LYS A 437 -23.36 -40.07 23.82
C LYS A 437 -22.44 -41.21 24.27
N LEU A 438 -21.12 -41.09 24.10
CA LEU A 438 -20.14 -42.08 24.56
C LEU A 438 -20.14 -42.26 26.08
N ARG A 439 -20.23 -41.17 26.86
CA ARG A 439 -20.36 -41.23 28.32
C ARG A 439 -21.62 -42.00 28.73
N ASN A 440 -22.75 -41.70 28.10
CA ASN A 440 -24.03 -42.36 28.37
C ASN A 440 -24.03 -43.84 27.94
N LEU A 441 -23.37 -44.18 26.83
CA LEU A 441 -23.21 -45.56 26.36
C LEU A 441 -22.28 -46.37 27.28
N LYS A 442 -21.13 -45.83 27.69
CA LYS A 442 -20.23 -46.48 28.67
C LYS A 442 -20.94 -46.74 30.01
N LEU A 443 -21.76 -45.80 30.48
CA LEU A 443 -22.58 -45.96 31.69
C LEU A 443 -23.65 -47.05 31.56
N HIS A 444 -24.24 -47.24 30.37
CA HIS A 444 -25.29 -48.26 30.14
C HIS A 444 -24.74 -49.65 29.78
N VAL A 445 -23.55 -49.74 29.20
CA VAL A 445 -23.03 -50.96 28.56
C VAL A 445 -21.81 -51.54 29.28
N ASP A 446 -20.88 -50.70 29.74
CA ASP A 446 -19.60 -51.15 30.32
C ASP A 446 -19.62 -51.14 31.87
N GLY A 447 -20.65 -50.57 32.50
CA GLY A 447 -20.90 -50.68 33.95
C GLY A 447 -19.95 -49.91 34.88
N GLU A 448 -19.08 -49.05 34.34
CA GLU A 448 -18.10 -48.29 35.13
C GLU A 448 -18.66 -46.95 35.65
N LYS A 449 -18.42 -46.66 36.94
CA LYS A 449 -18.62 -45.33 37.53
C LYS A 449 -17.35 -44.49 37.39
N ILE A 450 -17.39 -43.46 36.55
CA ILE A 450 -16.27 -42.53 36.38
C ILE A 450 -16.22 -41.52 37.54
N GLY A 451 -15.04 -41.38 38.15
CA GLY A 451 -14.80 -40.44 39.24
C GLY A 451 -14.63 -38.99 38.76
N THR A 452 -15.23 -38.04 39.48
CA THR A 452 -15.11 -36.60 39.23
C THR A 452 -13.67 -36.10 39.35
N GLN A 453 -13.11 -35.53 38.28
CA GLN A 453 -11.90 -34.71 38.35
C GLN A 453 -12.22 -33.22 38.62
N LYS A 454 -11.28 -32.53 39.28
CA LYS A 454 -11.45 -31.18 39.82
C LYS A 454 -11.26 -30.09 38.76
N LYS A 455 -12.07 -29.02 38.83
CA LYS A 455 -11.78 -27.75 38.15
C LYS A 455 -10.46 -27.15 38.68
N GLY A 456 -9.41 -27.16 37.85
CA GLY A 456 -8.19 -26.39 38.08
C GLY A 456 -8.40 -24.93 37.70
N GLY A 457 -8.12 -24.00 38.61
CA GLY A 457 -8.37 -22.57 38.41
C GLY A 457 -7.40 -21.92 37.41
N VAL A 458 -7.91 -20.98 36.62
CA VAL A 458 -7.10 -20.10 35.76
C VAL A 458 -6.23 -19.19 36.61
N LYS A 459 -4.90 -19.30 36.47
CA LYS A 459 -3.96 -18.29 36.98
C LYS A 459 -3.64 -17.30 35.87
N LEU A 460 -4.18 -16.09 36.00
CA LEU A 460 -3.73 -14.92 35.26
C LEU A 460 -2.34 -14.54 35.76
N GLN A 461 -1.34 -14.44 34.87
CA GLN A 461 0.01 -13.99 35.23
C GLN A 461 0.40 -12.76 34.40
N VAL A 462 0.64 -11.64 35.08
CA VAL A 462 0.94 -10.33 34.51
C VAL A 462 2.32 -9.88 35.01
N MET A 463 3.27 -9.68 34.11
CA MET A 463 4.62 -9.11 34.32
C MET A 463 5.11 -8.50 32.98
N LEU A 464 5.83 -7.37 32.87
CA LEU A 464 6.29 -6.41 33.88
C LEU A 464 6.53 -5.00 33.27
N SER A 465 6.39 -3.97 34.11
CA SER A 465 7.04 -2.63 34.17
C SER A 465 7.15 -1.68 32.95
N LEU A 466 7.11 -2.12 31.69
CA LEU A 466 6.88 -1.27 30.50
C LEU A 466 5.77 -1.81 29.59
N ALA A 467 5.27 -3.01 29.91
CA ALA A 467 4.10 -3.62 29.30
C ALA A 467 2.76 -3.02 29.79
N HIS A 468 2.74 -2.32 30.93
CA HIS A 468 1.50 -1.82 31.56
C HIS A 468 1.05 -0.41 31.10
N ARG A 469 1.85 0.29 30.27
CA ARG A 469 1.40 1.52 29.61
C ARG A 469 0.68 1.16 28.32
N THR A 470 -0.57 1.62 28.20
CA THR A 470 -1.37 1.53 26.96
C THR A 470 -0.65 2.23 25.82
N ILE A 471 -0.88 1.78 24.58
CA ILE A 471 -0.27 2.37 23.39
C ILE A 471 -0.76 3.82 23.24
N ASP A 472 -2.02 4.09 23.56
CA ASP A 472 -2.65 5.41 23.46
C ASP A 472 -1.99 6.44 24.40
N SER A 473 -1.62 6.04 25.62
CA SER A 473 -0.89 6.90 26.55
C SER A 473 0.51 7.26 26.02
N LEU A 474 1.20 6.32 25.36
CA LEU A 474 2.49 6.59 24.73
C LEU A 474 2.33 7.41 23.44
N TYR A 475 1.25 7.22 22.69
CA TYR A 475 0.91 8.01 21.50
C TYR A 475 0.65 9.47 21.88
N GLN A 476 -0.12 9.71 22.94
CA GLN A 476 -0.35 11.02 23.52
C GLN A 476 0.95 11.67 24.03
N GLU A 477 1.78 10.96 24.81
CA GLU A 477 3.07 11.47 25.30
C GLU A 477 4.00 11.88 24.13
N LEU A 478 4.04 11.11 23.04
CA LEU A 478 4.84 11.44 21.85
C LEU A 478 4.26 12.61 21.04
N ALA A 479 2.93 12.78 20.99
CA ALA A 479 2.27 13.89 20.31
C ALA A 479 2.42 15.21 21.08
N GLU A 480 2.18 15.20 22.40
CA GLU A 480 2.41 16.34 23.31
C GLU A 480 3.90 16.73 23.34
N GLY A 481 4.80 15.74 23.32
CA GLY A 481 6.23 15.95 23.15
C GLY A 481 6.63 16.51 21.78
N GLY A 482 5.71 16.67 20.84
CA GLY A 482 5.96 17.12 19.45
C GLY A 482 6.87 16.18 18.66
N LEU A 483 7.02 14.94 19.11
CA LEU A 483 7.79 13.89 18.42
C LEU A 483 6.93 13.21 17.37
N LEU A 484 5.64 12.97 17.64
CA LEU A 484 4.68 12.60 16.62
C LEU A 484 4.08 13.88 16.02
N ILE A 485 4.12 14.02 14.69
CA ILE A 485 3.62 15.21 14.00
C ILE A 485 2.61 14.85 12.91
N LYS A 486 1.65 15.73 12.66
CA LYS A 486 0.75 15.61 11.51
C LYS A 486 1.54 15.71 10.20
N ALA A 487 1.39 14.72 9.33
CA ALA A 487 1.93 14.79 7.97
C ALA A 487 1.17 15.86 7.16
N GLN A 488 1.87 16.58 6.29
CA GLN A 488 1.24 17.49 5.33
C GLN A 488 0.67 16.65 4.18
N ALA A 489 -0.61 16.81 3.88
CA ALA A 489 -1.26 16.14 2.75
C ALA A 489 -0.67 16.66 1.42
N VAL A 490 0.27 15.91 0.87
CA VAL A 490 0.99 16.18 -0.39
C VAL A 490 1.28 14.85 -1.04
N ASN A 491 1.01 14.72 -2.34
CA ASN A 491 1.23 13.47 -3.07
C ASN A 491 2.61 13.48 -3.74
N LEU A 492 3.13 12.30 -4.12
CA LEU A 492 4.40 12.21 -4.84
C LEU A 492 4.32 12.85 -6.23
N SER A 493 3.13 12.82 -6.85
CA SER A 493 2.81 13.52 -8.11
C SER A 493 3.12 15.03 -8.06
N ASP A 494 2.98 15.63 -6.88
CA ASP A 494 3.13 17.08 -6.68
C ASP A 494 4.61 17.51 -6.70
N TYR A 495 5.54 16.55 -6.62
CA TYR A 495 6.97 16.80 -6.85
C TYR A 495 7.25 16.93 -8.34
N ILE A 496 7.14 18.16 -8.84
CA ILE A 496 7.20 18.48 -10.27
C ILE A 496 8.64 18.49 -10.82
N GLY A 497 8.80 17.78 -11.93
CA GLY A 497 9.81 18.05 -12.95
C GLY A 497 9.62 17.11 -14.14
N THR A 498 10.46 17.29 -15.16
CA THR A 498 10.43 16.52 -16.41
C THR A 498 11.66 15.63 -16.53
N TYR A 499 11.52 14.52 -17.25
CA TYR A 499 12.67 13.67 -17.59
C TYR A 499 13.59 14.40 -18.58
N ASP A 500 14.90 14.15 -18.49
CA ASP A 500 15.92 14.71 -19.39
C ASP A 500 16.49 13.59 -20.28
N CYS A 501 16.05 13.58 -21.54
CA CYS A 501 16.39 12.57 -22.54
C CYS A 501 17.81 12.69 -23.11
N LEU A 502 18.58 13.73 -22.75
CA LEU A 502 19.97 13.86 -23.18
C LEU A 502 20.94 13.02 -22.33
N ARG A 503 20.45 12.38 -21.26
CA ARG A 503 21.30 11.76 -20.23
C ARG A 503 21.95 10.45 -20.67
N SER A 504 21.31 9.61 -21.49
CA SER A 504 22.04 8.47 -22.09
C SER A 504 23.21 8.93 -22.97
N SER A 505 23.00 9.95 -23.81
CA SER A 505 24.08 10.51 -24.65
C SER A 505 25.23 11.12 -23.83
N LEU A 506 24.94 11.72 -22.67
CA LEU A 506 25.97 12.24 -21.76
C LEU A 506 26.82 11.11 -21.14
N ARG A 507 26.24 9.94 -20.82
CA ARG A 507 26.99 8.77 -20.33
C ARG A 507 28.04 8.31 -21.34
N GLY A 508 27.73 8.39 -22.64
CA GLY A 508 28.66 8.10 -23.74
C GLY A 508 29.92 8.98 -23.76
N THR A 509 29.92 10.12 -23.05
CA THR A 509 31.09 11.01 -22.89
C THR A 509 31.89 10.74 -21.60
N GLY A 510 31.49 9.73 -20.81
CA GLY A 510 32.14 9.37 -19.54
C GLY A 510 31.67 10.15 -18.30
N ALA A 511 30.71 11.07 -18.46
CA ALA A 511 30.09 11.78 -17.34
C ALA A 511 28.96 10.95 -16.70
N GLN A 512 28.81 11.02 -15.37
CA GLN A 512 27.67 10.46 -14.64
C GLN A 512 26.65 11.59 -14.38
N PRO A 513 25.51 11.66 -15.10
CA PRO A 513 24.62 12.81 -15.02
C PRO A 513 23.70 12.74 -13.78
N LEU A 514 23.56 13.89 -13.09
CA LEU A 514 22.72 14.04 -11.90
C LEU A 514 21.26 13.57 -12.11
N PRO A 515 20.61 12.94 -11.10
CA PRO A 515 19.24 12.43 -11.18
C PRO A 515 18.20 13.49 -11.54
N SER A 516 17.33 13.18 -12.50
CA SER A 516 16.17 14.03 -12.82
C SER A 516 15.09 13.95 -11.73
N ALA A 517 14.14 14.89 -11.75
CA ALA A 517 13.04 14.87 -10.78
C ALA A 517 12.16 13.59 -10.86
N PRO A 518 11.83 13.04 -12.05
CA PRO A 518 11.25 11.71 -12.19
C PRO A 518 12.06 10.59 -11.55
N ASP A 519 13.40 10.59 -11.68
CA ASP A 519 14.24 9.57 -11.03
C ASP A 519 14.13 9.66 -9.51
N VAL A 520 14.10 10.87 -8.96
CA VAL A 520 13.88 11.09 -7.52
C VAL A 520 12.50 10.56 -7.10
N ARG A 521 11.44 10.77 -7.90
CA ARG A 521 10.11 10.16 -7.65
C ARG A 521 10.20 8.64 -7.67
N GLN A 522 10.79 8.05 -8.72
CA GLN A 522 10.91 6.61 -8.88
C GLN A 522 11.70 5.97 -7.72
N LEU A 523 12.82 6.55 -7.31
CA LEU A 523 13.64 6.07 -6.19
C LEU A 523 12.92 6.21 -4.83
N VAL A 524 12.20 7.31 -4.61
CA VAL A 524 11.37 7.50 -3.42
C VAL A 524 10.22 6.49 -3.39
N ALA A 525 9.60 6.19 -4.53
CA ALA A 525 8.57 5.16 -4.61
C ALA A 525 9.15 3.77 -4.29
N LEU A 526 10.19 3.35 -5.01
CA LEU A 526 10.82 2.03 -4.89
C LEU A 526 11.37 1.74 -3.49
N TYR A 527 12.03 2.72 -2.83
CA TYR A 527 12.68 2.51 -1.54
C TYR A 527 11.92 3.05 -0.33
N GLY A 528 10.97 3.97 -0.53
CA GLY A 528 10.21 4.61 0.53
C GLY A 528 8.75 4.17 0.63
N ILE A 529 8.06 4.00 -0.51
CA ILE A 529 6.61 3.84 -0.54
C ILE A 529 6.20 2.38 -0.70
N LEU A 530 6.68 1.70 -1.74
CA LEU A 530 6.23 0.33 -2.07
C LEU A 530 6.50 -0.69 -0.94
N PRO A 531 7.67 -0.66 -0.24
CA PRO A 531 7.91 -1.54 0.91
C PRO A 531 7.05 -1.18 2.13
N LEU A 532 6.74 0.11 2.37
CA LEU A 532 5.86 0.50 3.47
C LEU A 532 4.39 0.19 3.20
N GLY A 533 3.96 0.22 1.94
CA GLY A 533 2.57 0.00 1.56
C GLY A 533 2.12 -1.46 1.75
N SER A 534 2.89 -2.44 1.29
CA SER A 534 2.56 -3.88 1.45
C SER A 534 3.46 -4.60 2.46
N GLN A 535 2.84 -5.28 3.42
CA GLN A 535 3.53 -6.18 4.38
C GLN A 535 4.28 -7.31 3.66
N MET A 536 3.67 -7.91 2.63
CA MET A 536 4.24 -9.02 1.87
C MET A 536 5.53 -8.60 1.15
N VAL A 537 5.54 -7.40 0.58
CA VAL A 537 6.73 -6.85 -0.10
C VAL A 537 7.77 -6.43 0.93
N HIS A 538 7.39 -5.84 2.06
CA HIS A 538 8.35 -5.48 3.13
C HIS A 538 9.12 -6.69 3.69
N GLU A 539 8.44 -7.81 3.92
CA GLU A 539 9.04 -9.00 4.51
C GLU A 539 9.97 -9.74 3.54
N ASN A 540 9.61 -9.80 2.25
CA ASN A 540 10.25 -10.67 1.26
C ASN A 540 11.18 -9.95 0.27
N ALA A 541 10.99 -8.65 0.02
CA ALA A 541 11.81 -7.89 -0.92
C ALA A 541 13.15 -7.44 -0.30
N PRO A 542 14.08 -6.85 -1.09
CA PRO A 542 15.32 -6.29 -0.56
C PRO A 542 15.08 -5.17 0.47
N LEU A 543 15.08 -5.53 1.75
CA LEU A 543 14.66 -4.68 2.86
C LEU A 543 15.49 -3.40 3.01
N VAL A 544 14.85 -2.24 2.75
CA VAL A 544 15.38 -0.90 3.03
C VAL A 544 14.76 -0.38 4.32
N LYS A 545 15.57 -0.30 5.38
CA LYS A 545 15.22 0.26 6.70
C LYS A 545 15.55 1.74 6.82
N SER A 546 16.45 2.26 5.98
CA SER A 546 16.95 3.62 6.09
C SER A 546 17.28 4.27 4.75
N LEU A 547 16.79 5.50 4.58
CA LEU A 547 16.87 6.31 3.38
C LEU A 547 17.41 7.71 3.72
N LEU A 548 18.35 8.24 2.95
CA LEU A 548 18.87 9.61 3.09
C LEU A 548 18.52 10.42 1.85
N LEU A 549 17.82 11.54 2.04
CA LEU A 549 17.58 12.54 1.00
C LEU A 549 18.60 13.67 1.14
N ALA A 550 19.56 13.72 0.21
CA ALA A 550 20.64 14.70 0.18
C ALA A 550 20.46 15.68 -0.98
N GLY A 551 20.76 16.97 -0.77
CA GLY A 551 20.69 17.98 -1.82
C GLY A 551 20.72 19.40 -1.24
N PRO A 552 20.69 20.46 -2.06
CA PRO A 552 20.69 21.84 -1.56
C PRO A 552 19.41 22.19 -0.77
N THR A 553 19.35 23.41 -0.23
CA THR A 553 18.16 23.93 0.45
C THR A 553 17.07 24.32 -0.57
N GLY A 554 15.81 24.03 -0.26
CA GLY A 554 14.67 24.39 -1.12
C GLY A 554 14.34 23.41 -2.27
N VAL A 555 14.97 22.23 -2.34
CA VAL A 555 14.65 21.19 -3.35
C VAL A 555 13.53 20.22 -2.93
N GLY A 556 12.64 20.62 -2.02
CA GLY A 556 11.48 19.78 -1.64
C GLY A 556 11.78 18.54 -0.78
N LYS A 557 12.99 18.37 -0.23
CA LYS A 557 13.35 17.18 0.59
C LYS A 557 12.35 16.86 1.71
N LYS A 558 11.88 17.87 2.45
CA LYS A 558 10.84 17.71 3.50
C LYS A 558 9.47 17.34 2.90
N MET A 559 9.15 17.87 1.73
CA MET A 559 7.91 17.55 1.01
C MET A 559 7.88 16.06 0.60
N LEU A 560 8.99 15.51 0.12
CA LEU A 560 9.12 14.08 -0.20
C LEU A 560 8.91 13.18 1.02
N VAL A 561 9.35 13.59 2.22
CA VAL A 561 9.07 12.84 3.47
C VAL A 561 7.56 12.83 3.77
N HIS A 562 6.89 13.98 3.63
CA HIS A 562 5.43 14.07 3.80
C HIS A 562 4.67 13.31 2.71
N ALA A 563 5.19 13.26 1.48
CA ALA A 563 4.63 12.45 0.40
C ALA A 563 4.70 10.95 0.70
N ILE A 564 5.85 10.43 1.19
CA ILE A 564 5.95 9.03 1.64
C ILE A 564 4.88 8.73 2.70
N CYS A 565 4.66 9.64 3.65
CA CYS A 565 3.66 9.44 4.71
C CYS A 565 2.22 9.47 4.18
N THR A 566 1.92 10.39 3.25
CA THR A 566 0.58 10.54 2.64
C THR A 566 0.23 9.30 1.80
N GLU A 567 1.14 8.89 0.91
CA GLU A 567 0.96 7.77 -0.03
C GLU A 567 0.89 6.39 0.66
N THR A 568 1.38 6.28 1.91
CA THR A 568 1.40 5.02 2.68
C THR A 568 0.48 5.02 3.91
N GLY A 569 -0.15 6.16 4.25
CA GLY A 569 -0.89 6.33 5.49
C GLY A 569 -0.04 6.22 6.76
N ALA A 570 1.27 6.45 6.68
CA ALA A 570 2.20 6.19 7.78
C ALA A 570 2.25 7.31 8.84
N ASN A 571 2.38 6.92 10.11
CA ASN A 571 2.66 7.85 11.21
C ASN A 571 4.03 8.52 11.04
N LEU A 572 4.13 9.83 11.28
CA LEU A 572 5.37 10.59 11.10
C LEU A 572 5.99 11.02 12.43
N PHE A 573 7.12 10.42 12.79
CA PHE A 573 7.91 10.78 13.96
C PHE A 573 9.06 11.74 13.59
N ASN A 574 9.10 12.93 14.16
CA ASN A 574 10.11 13.95 13.95
C ASN A 574 11.22 13.91 15.02
N LEU A 575 12.34 13.24 14.69
CA LEU A 575 13.54 13.17 15.52
C LEU A 575 14.64 14.17 15.10
N THR A 576 14.25 15.31 14.52
CA THR A 576 15.19 16.39 14.15
C THR A 576 15.93 16.93 15.39
N PRO A 577 17.25 17.21 15.33
CA PRO A 577 18.04 17.71 16.47
C PRO A 577 17.45 18.93 17.18
N SER A 578 16.90 19.90 16.43
CA SER A 578 16.23 21.08 16.98
C SER A 578 14.92 20.79 17.70
N ASN A 579 14.26 19.66 17.43
CA ASN A 579 13.05 19.23 18.12
C ASN A 579 13.35 18.48 19.44
N ILE A 580 14.52 17.83 19.52
CA ILE A 580 14.95 17.00 20.66
C ILE A 580 15.73 17.82 21.70
N ALA A 581 16.34 18.93 21.30
CA ALA A 581 17.02 19.87 22.20
C ALA A 581 16.17 20.20 23.44
N GLY A 582 16.78 20.10 24.63
CA GLY A 582 16.13 20.29 25.93
C GLY A 582 15.09 19.23 26.38
N LYS A 583 14.43 18.47 25.50
CA LYS A 583 13.27 17.61 25.88
C LYS A 583 13.64 16.33 26.63
N TYR A 584 14.70 15.64 26.19
CA TYR A 584 15.12 14.36 26.76
C TYR A 584 16.62 14.42 27.13
N PRO A 585 16.98 15.07 28.26
CA PRO A 585 18.37 15.22 28.66
C PRO A 585 19.01 13.88 29.02
N GLY A 586 20.30 13.74 28.68
CA GLY A 586 21.10 12.57 29.04
C GLY A 586 20.90 11.35 28.14
N LYS A 587 21.71 10.30 28.38
CA LYS A 587 21.69 9.08 27.56
C LYS A 587 20.43 8.24 27.78
N GLU A 588 19.94 8.19 29.01
CA GLU A 588 18.80 7.35 29.41
C GLU A 588 17.47 7.93 28.89
N GLY A 589 17.28 9.26 28.96
CA GLY A 589 16.13 9.94 28.36
C GLY A 589 16.03 9.71 26.85
N LEU A 590 17.14 9.86 26.12
CA LEU A 590 17.20 9.57 24.68
C LEU A 590 16.93 8.10 24.35
N LEU A 591 17.36 7.16 25.21
CA LEU A 591 17.11 5.73 25.04
C LEU A 591 15.63 5.40 25.28
N MET A 592 15.02 5.98 26.32
CA MET A 592 13.59 5.88 26.61
C MET A 592 12.76 6.42 25.44
N MET A 593 13.08 7.63 24.95
CA MET A 593 12.44 8.25 23.79
C MET A 593 12.49 7.34 22.55
N LEU A 594 13.67 6.81 22.21
CA LEU A 594 13.82 5.86 21.09
C LEU A 594 13.02 4.57 21.32
N HIS A 595 12.94 4.06 22.53
CA HIS A 595 12.13 2.89 22.86
C HIS A 595 10.62 3.16 22.74
N MET A 596 10.15 4.34 23.13
CA MET A 596 8.74 4.73 22.98
C MET A 596 8.36 4.88 21.51
N VAL A 597 9.16 5.61 20.72
CA VAL A 597 8.98 5.73 19.26
C VAL A 597 9.03 4.37 18.58
N LEU A 598 9.95 3.49 18.98
CA LEU A 598 10.03 2.13 18.43
C LEU A 598 8.83 1.25 18.83
N LYS A 599 8.30 1.37 20.06
CA LYS A 599 7.12 0.62 20.49
C LYS A 599 5.88 1.10 19.74
N VAL A 600 5.58 2.40 19.77
CA VAL A 600 4.42 2.98 19.11
C VAL A 600 4.48 2.80 17.59
N GLY A 601 5.64 3.01 16.96
CA GLY A 601 5.81 2.82 15.52
C GLY A 601 5.74 1.37 15.05
N LYS A 602 5.94 0.38 15.93
CA LYS A 602 5.73 -1.04 15.62
C LYS A 602 4.27 -1.49 15.79
N GLU A 603 3.54 -0.93 16.74
CA GLU A 603 2.12 -1.25 16.93
C GLU A 603 1.24 -0.51 15.90
N LEU A 604 1.57 0.74 15.57
CA LEU A 604 0.82 1.59 14.65
C LEU A 604 1.51 1.70 13.27
N GLN A 605 1.86 0.55 12.71
CA GLN A 605 2.43 0.47 11.35
C GLN A 605 1.40 0.86 10.27
N PRO A 606 1.85 1.36 9.10
CA PRO A 606 3.24 1.73 8.78
C PRO A 606 3.69 3.02 9.49
N SER A 607 5.00 3.22 9.62
CA SER A 607 5.57 4.37 10.33
C SER A 607 6.87 4.90 9.70
N VAL A 608 7.02 6.21 9.67
CA VAL A 608 8.21 6.93 9.16
C VAL A 608 8.85 7.70 10.31
N VAL A 609 10.14 7.46 10.55
CA VAL A 609 10.96 8.22 11.50
C VAL A 609 11.81 9.19 10.70
N TRP A 610 11.45 10.46 10.71
CA TRP A 610 12.16 11.53 10.02
C TRP A 610 13.22 12.18 10.91
N ILE A 611 14.42 12.39 10.36
CA ILE A 611 15.46 13.21 10.95
C ILE A 611 15.82 14.36 9.99
N GLY A 612 15.52 15.60 10.40
CA GLY A 612 16.02 16.83 9.78
C GLY A 612 17.49 17.10 10.12
N ASP A 613 18.19 17.79 9.22
CA ASP A 613 19.60 18.24 9.38
C ASP A 613 20.52 17.15 9.98
N THR A 614 20.48 15.95 9.40
CA THR A 614 21.16 14.76 9.93
C THR A 614 22.66 14.97 10.12
N GLU A 615 23.28 15.85 9.34
CA GLU A 615 24.69 16.28 9.47
C GLU A 615 25.05 16.73 10.90
N LYS A 616 24.12 17.35 11.64
CA LYS A 616 24.34 17.83 13.01
C LYS A 616 24.58 16.68 14.00
N MET A 617 23.91 15.54 13.82
CA MET A 617 24.13 14.34 14.66
C MET A 617 25.51 13.70 14.43
N PHE A 618 26.09 13.88 13.25
CA PHE A 618 27.37 13.30 12.85
C PHE A 618 28.48 14.34 12.66
N SER A 619 28.28 15.57 13.15
CA SER A 619 29.17 16.72 12.92
C SER A 619 30.62 16.44 13.34
N LYS A 620 31.57 16.88 12.52
CA LYS A 620 33.02 16.81 12.79
C LYS A 620 33.46 17.73 13.93
N ALA A 621 32.80 18.88 14.14
CA ALA A 621 33.18 19.88 15.14
C ALA A 621 32.97 19.38 16.58
N ALA A 622 33.81 19.78 17.55
CA ALA A 622 33.57 19.46 18.96
C ALA A 622 32.24 20.09 19.45
N PRO A 623 31.41 19.36 20.22
CA PRO A 623 30.15 19.90 20.72
C PRO A 623 30.42 21.03 21.71
N LYS A 624 29.78 22.19 21.49
CA LYS A 624 29.93 23.41 22.30
C LYS A 624 28.85 23.58 23.37
N GLY A 625 27.85 22.71 23.41
CA GLY A 625 26.77 22.69 24.41
C GLY A 625 26.12 21.31 24.56
N GLU A 626 25.25 21.16 25.57
CA GLU A 626 24.62 19.87 25.89
C GLU A 626 23.70 19.35 24.76
N ASP A 627 23.00 20.23 24.04
CA ASP A 627 22.13 19.82 22.92
C ASP A 627 22.91 19.23 21.75
N GLU A 628 24.10 19.77 21.45
CA GLU A 628 25.01 19.18 20.46
C GLU A 628 25.58 17.85 20.96
N MET A 629 25.84 17.72 22.27
CA MET A 629 26.25 16.46 22.87
C MET A 629 25.14 15.39 22.80
N ASN A 630 23.89 15.77 23.06
CA ASN A 630 22.71 14.90 22.97
C ASN A 630 22.43 14.50 21.52
N SER A 631 22.55 15.42 20.57
CA SER A 631 22.46 15.14 19.13
C SER A 631 23.50 14.11 18.67
N LYS A 632 24.75 14.23 19.14
CA LYS A 632 25.82 13.25 18.86
C LYS A 632 25.65 11.93 19.60
N ARG A 633 25.06 11.93 20.80
CA ARG A 633 24.67 10.69 21.51
C ARG A 633 23.61 9.94 20.70
N LEU A 634 22.58 10.64 20.22
CA LEU A 634 21.51 10.06 19.40
C LEU A 634 22.02 9.43 18.10
N GLY A 635 22.91 10.12 17.36
CA GLY A 635 23.54 9.57 16.15
C GLY A 635 24.27 8.23 16.37
N LYS A 636 24.84 8.01 17.57
CA LYS A 636 25.48 6.73 17.95
C LYS A 636 24.48 5.62 18.30
N MET A 637 23.23 5.95 18.62
CA MET A 637 22.17 5.00 18.95
C MET A 637 21.40 4.51 17.70
N LEU A 638 21.38 5.29 16.61
CA LEU A 638 20.67 4.91 15.36
C LEU A 638 21.08 3.54 14.79
N PRO A 639 22.35 3.10 14.79
CA PRO A 639 22.73 1.75 14.37
C PRO A 639 22.14 0.64 15.26
N GLN A 640 21.84 0.92 16.53
CA GLN A 640 21.18 -0.03 17.44
C GLN A 640 19.67 -0.06 17.18
N PHE A 641 19.05 1.11 16.94
CA PHE A 641 17.66 1.24 16.53
C PHE A 641 17.36 0.43 15.25
N LEU A 642 18.18 0.58 14.19
CA LEU A 642 18.00 -0.15 12.93
C LEU A 642 18.22 -1.67 13.05
N LYS A 643 18.99 -2.12 14.05
CA LYS A 643 19.14 -3.54 14.40
C LYS A 643 17.94 -4.10 15.17
N ALA A 644 17.21 -3.27 15.90
CA ALA A 644 16.00 -3.67 16.64
C ALA A 644 14.76 -3.81 15.73
N LEU A 645 14.81 -3.31 14.49
CA LEU A 645 13.80 -3.54 13.45
C LEU A 645 13.99 -4.92 12.80
N LYS A 646 12.96 -5.75 12.81
CA LYS A 646 12.87 -7.04 12.11
C LYS A 646 12.30 -6.84 10.70
N ALA A 647 12.36 -7.86 9.85
CA ALA A 647 11.78 -7.81 8.49
C ALA A 647 10.25 -7.60 8.50
N LYS A 648 9.56 -7.96 9.59
CA LYS A 648 8.12 -7.73 9.75
C LYS A 648 7.74 -6.31 10.20
N ASP A 649 8.71 -5.49 10.63
CA ASP A 649 8.44 -4.16 11.18
C ASP A 649 8.49 -3.10 10.06
N ARG A 650 7.32 -2.66 9.55
CA ARG A 650 7.17 -1.57 8.56
C ARG A 650 7.46 -0.18 9.14
N VAL A 651 8.72 0.03 9.51
CA VAL A 651 9.25 1.29 10.02
C VAL A 651 10.45 1.73 9.18
N LEU A 652 10.37 2.92 8.57
CA LEU A 652 11.42 3.50 7.73
C LEU A 652 12.09 4.69 8.42
N LEU A 653 13.41 4.69 8.51
CA LEU A 653 14.20 5.85 8.95
C LEU A 653 14.54 6.75 7.75
N VAL A 654 13.97 7.94 7.67
CA VAL A 654 14.26 8.91 6.58
C VAL A 654 15.08 10.08 7.11
N GLY A 655 16.33 10.16 6.70
CA GLY A 655 17.20 11.30 6.93
C GLY A 655 17.05 12.36 5.84
N THR A 656 17.18 13.63 6.21
CA THR A 656 17.31 14.75 5.25
C THR A 656 18.54 15.58 5.59
N THR A 657 19.37 15.92 4.59
CA THR A 657 20.60 16.69 4.79
C THR A 657 20.76 17.80 3.76
N ALA A 658 21.29 18.96 4.17
CA ALA A 658 21.64 20.06 3.29
C ALA A 658 23.16 20.24 3.13
N ARG A 659 23.97 19.68 4.05
CA ARG A 659 25.43 19.81 4.09
C ARG A 659 26.10 18.52 4.56
N PRO A 660 26.06 17.44 3.74
CA PRO A 660 26.62 16.15 4.12
C PRO A 660 28.13 16.21 4.39
N PHE A 661 28.84 17.16 3.77
CA PHE A 661 30.27 17.39 3.97
C PHE A 661 30.65 17.85 5.39
N GLU A 662 29.72 18.46 6.17
CA GLU A 662 29.97 18.82 7.58
C GLU A 662 29.96 17.57 8.51
N ALA A 663 29.35 16.46 8.06
CA ALA A 663 29.27 15.20 8.78
C ALA A 663 30.54 14.35 8.64
N ASN A 664 30.75 13.45 9.61
CA ASN A 664 31.71 12.37 9.48
C ASN A 664 31.11 11.24 8.62
N ILE A 665 31.54 11.18 7.36
CA ILE A 665 31.00 10.31 6.30
C ILE A 665 30.97 8.82 6.72
N GLY A 666 32.00 8.34 7.42
CA GLY A 666 32.14 6.93 7.83
C GLY A 666 30.98 6.38 8.66
N PRO A 667 30.66 6.94 9.85
CA PRO A 667 29.46 6.56 10.61
C PRO A 667 28.15 7.03 9.97
N PHE A 668 28.17 8.14 9.21
CA PHE A 668 26.98 8.70 8.56
C PHE A 668 26.40 7.77 7.50
N CYS A 669 27.20 7.36 6.50
CA CYS A 669 26.78 6.45 5.44
C CYS A 669 26.54 5.02 5.94
N LYS A 670 27.07 4.63 7.11
CA LYS A 670 26.75 3.34 7.77
C LYS A 670 25.35 3.27 8.35
N VAL A 671 24.67 4.41 8.57
CA VAL A 671 23.29 4.46 9.09
C VAL A 671 22.27 4.39 7.96
N TYR A 672 22.55 4.97 6.79
CA TYR A 672 21.62 5.06 5.68
C TYR A 672 21.97 4.05 4.57
N GLN A 673 21.11 3.05 4.37
CA GLN A 673 21.33 2.00 3.38
C GLN A 673 21.15 2.48 1.94
N LYS A 674 20.27 3.48 1.73
CA LYS A 674 20.03 4.12 0.44
C LYS A 674 20.20 5.63 0.57
N ILE A 675 20.86 6.23 -0.41
CA ILE A 675 21.14 7.66 -0.47
C ILE A 675 20.64 8.17 -1.82
N ILE A 676 19.64 9.06 -1.79
CA ILE A 676 19.10 9.73 -2.98
C ILE A 676 19.66 11.15 -3.00
N LEU A 677 20.44 11.45 -4.03
CA LEU A 677 20.83 12.81 -4.35
C LEU A 677 19.68 13.50 -5.08
N ILE A 678 19.36 14.73 -4.68
CA ILE A 678 18.28 15.55 -5.24
C ILE A 678 18.92 16.86 -5.74
N PRO A 679 19.02 17.09 -7.06
CA PRO A 679 19.65 18.28 -7.59
C PRO A 679 18.67 19.46 -7.67
N ARG A 680 19.20 20.60 -8.11
CA ARG A 680 18.42 21.75 -8.57
C ARG A 680 17.59 21.36 -9.82
N PRO A 681 16.42 21.98 -10.07
CA PRO A 681 15.58 21.64 -11.21
C PRO A 681 16.22 22.08 -12.53
N ASP A 682 16.19 21.20 -13.54
CA ASP A 682 16.75 21.46 -14.86
C ASP A 682 15.94 22.47 -15.67
N TYR A 683 16.52 22.97 -16.77
CA TYR A 683 15.86 23.92 -17.66
C TYR A 683 14.50 23.42 -18.16
N MET A 684 14.39 22.13 -18.52
CA MET A 684 13.11 21.53 -18.95
C MET A 684 12.07 21.53 -17.83
N SER A 685 12.46 21.17 -16.60
CA SER A 685 11.59 21.20 -15.41
C SER A 685 11.13 22.62 -15.06
N ARG A 686 11.97 23.64 -15.30
CA ARG A 686 11.63 25.06 -15.10
C ARG A 686 10.71 25.62 -16.21
N PHE A 687 10.95 25.26 -17.47
CA PHE A 687 10.33 25.90 -18.64
C PHE A 687 9.11 25.18 -19.23
N GLY A 688 9.17 23.85 -19.35
CA GLY A 688 8.69 23.05 -20.48
C GLY A 688 7.57 23.63 -21.36
N LYS A 689 7.81 23.70 -22.68
CA LYS A 689 6.88 24.26 -23.67
C LYS A 689 6.00 23.23 -24.40
N TYR A 690 6.43 21.97 -24.47
CA TYR A 690 5.97 21.04 -25.51
C TYR A 690 5.00 19.94 -25.06
N PHE A 691 4.87 19.64 -23.76
CA PHE A 691 3.90 18.66 -23.28
C PHE A 691 2.63 19.35 -22.77
N LYS A 692 1.49 19.02 -23.37
CA LYS A 692 0.19 19.65 -23.09
C LYS A 692 -0.36 19.29 -21.70
N SER A 693 0.06 18.13 -21.17
CA SER A 693 -0.44 17.51 -19.93
C SER A 693 0.52 17.67 -18.73
N SER A 694 1.80 18.00 -18.94
CA SER A 694 2.75 18.20 -17.84
C SER A 694 2.56 19.58 -17.18
N TRP A 695 2.61 19.61 -15.85
CA TRP A 695 2.70 20.86 -15.07
C TRP A 695 4.19 21.23 -14.91
N PHE A 696 4.55 22.48 -15.23
CA PHE A 696 5.94 22.98 -15.20
C PHE A 696 6.11 23.95 -14.03
N LEU A 697 7.27 24.01 -13.36
CA LEU A 697 7.43 24.72 -12.09
C LEU A 697 6.90 26.17 -12.09
N TRP A 698 7.37 27.01 -13.02
CA TRP A 698 6.90 28.39 -13.12
C TRP A 698 5.40 28.49 -13.44
N LYS A 699 4.92 27.69 -14.40
CA LYS A 699 3.51 27.67 -14.82
C LYS A 699 2.59 27.24 -13.67
N HIS A 700 2.99 26.19 -12.96
CA HIS A 700 2.26 25.56 -11.87
C HIS A 700 2.18 26.46 -10.65
N PHE A 701 3.30 26.98 -10.15
CA PHE A 701 3.28 27.86 -8.99
C PHE A 701 2.53 29.17 -9.26
N ILE A 702 2.63 29.73 -10.47
CA ILE A 702 1.83 30.91 -10.85
C ILE A 702 0.33 30.59 -10.80
N LEU A 703 -0.11 29.44 -11.34
CA LEU A 703 -1.51 29.01 -11.29
C LEU A 703 -2.02 28.75 -9.87
N GLN A 704 -1.25 28.00 -9.06
CA GLN A 704 -1.63 27.67 -7.69
C GLN A 704 -1.84 28.91 -6.81
N ASN A 705 -1.06 29.98 -7.06
CA ASN A 705 -1.20 31.25 -6.37
C ASN A 705 -2.17 32.24 -7.07
N GLY A 706 -3.08 31.75 -7.93
CA GLY A 706 -4.14 32.56 -8.54
C GLY A 706 -3.72 33.43 -9.74
N GLY A 707 -2.51 33.25 -10.26
CA GLY A 707 -2.01 33.94 -11.44
C GLY A 707 -2.65 33.46 -12.75
N ALA A 708 -2.82 34.38 -13.71
CA ALA A 708 -3.46 34.12 -15.01
C ALA A 708 -2.51 34.46 -16.17
N PHE A 709 -2.55 33.65 -17.24
CA PHE A 709 -1.69 33.82 -18.41
C PHE A 709 -2.32 34.76 -19.45
N SER A 710 -1.94 36.05 -19.41
CA SER A 710 -2.02 36.93 -20.58
C SER A 710 -0.77 36.72 -21.45
N SER A 711 -0.90 36.08 -22.61
CA SER A 711 0.13 35.97 -23.69
C SER A 711 1.59 35.97 -23.18
N LEU A 712 1.94 34.97 -22.37
CA LEU A 712 3.21 34.94 -21.63
C LEU A 712 4.36 34.41 -22.52
N GLU A 713 4.74 35.22 -23.52
CA GLU A 713 5.68 34.86 -24.60
C GLU A 713 7.12 34.55 -24.14
N ASN A 714 7.49 34.90 -22.90
CA ASN A 714 8.88 34.88 -22.41
C ASN A 714 9.15 33.98 -21.17
N LEU A 715 8.39 32.89 -20.97
CA LEU A 715 8.72 31.90 -19.92
C LEU A 715 10.10 31.25 -20.13
N SER A 716 10.58 31.15 -21.37
CA SER A 716 11.89 30.62 -21.73
C SER A 716 13.01 31.45 -21.11
N CYS A 717 12.96 32.76 -21.31
CA CYS A 717 13.91 33.71 -20.73
C CYS A 717 13.88 33.64 -19.19
N LEU A 718 12.71 33.52 -18.58
CA LEU A 718 12.60 33.38 -17.12
C LEU A 718 13.21 32.04 -16.63
N ALA A 719 13.03 30.95 -17.37
CA ALA A 719 13.65 29.65 -17.06
C ALA A 719 15.17 29.59 -17.31
N GLN A 720 15.69 30.42 -18.22
CA GLN A 720 17.13 30.64 -18.41
C GLN A 720 17.72 31.48 -17.27
N VAL A 721 17.10 32.61 -16.94
CA VAL A 721 17.54 33.51 -15.85
C VAL A 721 17.46 32.85 -14.47
N SER A 722 16.53 31.91 -14.28
CA SER A 722 16.42 31.10 -13.06
C SER A 722 17.39 29.90 -12.99
N ASP A 723 18.42 29.81 -13.84
CA ASP A 723 19.45 28.79 -13.65
C ASP A 723 20.24 29.01 -12.34
N GLY A 724 20.36 27.96 -11.54
CA GLY A 724 20.97 28.02 -10.20
C GLY A 724 19.97 28.20 -9.06
N PHE A 725 18.68 28.44 -9.33
CA PHE A 725 17.67 28.57 -8.29
C PHE A 725 16.94 27.24 -8.07
N THR A 726 16.52 26.97 -6.82
CA THR A 726 15.78 25.75 -6.44
C THR A 726 14.28 25.96 -6.54
N GLN A 727 13.49 24.89 -6.47
CA GLN A 727 12.03 24.94 -6.51
C GLN A 727 11.47 25.89 -5.43
N GLY A 728 12.05 25.86 -4.22
CA GLY A 728 11.71 26.76 -3.12
C GLY A 728 11.96 28.24 -3.45
N HIS A 729 13.13 28.59 -4.00
CA HIS A 729 13.39 29.97 -4.43
C HIS A 729 12.38 30.45 -5.49
N ILE A 730 11.96 29.58 -6.40
CA ILE A 730 10.93 29.91 -7.41
C ILE A 730 9.57 30.12 -6.73
N LEU A 731 9.18 29.25 -5.78
CA LEU A 731 7.95 29.37 -5.01
C LEU A 731 7.90 30.67 -4.21
N ASP A 732 8.97 30.99 -3.46
CA ASP A 732 9.09 32.21 -2.65
C ASP A 732 8.96 33.47 -3.52
N VAL A 733 9.60 33.48 -4.69
CA VAL A 733 9.50 34.56 -5.68
C VAL A 733 8.08 34.71 -6.21
N VAL A 734 7.41 33.60 -6.54
CA VAL A 734 6.02 33.63 -7.03
C VAL A 734 5.07 34.14 -5.96
N GLN A 735 5.19 33.69 -4.70
CA GLN A 735 4.38 34.17 -3.57
C GLN A 735 4.64 35.66 -3.27
N THR A 736 5.90 36.10 -3.34
CA THR A 736 6.28 37.51 -3.14
C THR A 736 5.69 38.43 -4.21
N VAL A 737 5.65 37.98 -5.47
CA VAL A 737 5.06 38.75 -6.58
C VAL A 737 3.53 38.70 -6.55
N LEU A 738 2.93 37.52 -6.36
CA LEU A 738 1.48 37.29 -6.35
C LEU A 738 0.84 37.53 -4.97
N SER A 739 1.18 38.66 -4.35
CA SER A 739 0.44 39.17 -3.19
C SER A 739 -1.04 39.44 -3.51
N GLU A 740 -1.91 39.40 -2.50
CA GLU A 740 -3.36 39.66 -2.66
C GLU A 740 -3.65 40.97 -3.42
N LEU A 741 -2.90 42.03 -3.10
CA LEU A 741 -2.99 43.32 -3.78
C LEU A 741 -2.57 43.24 -5.26
N ARG A 742 -1.57 42.42 -5.61
CA ARG A 742 -1.17 42.22 -7.02
C ARG A 742 -2.22 41.45 -7.80
N LEU A 743 -2.85 40.43 -7.19
CA LEU A 743 -3.93 39.65 -7.79
C LEU A 743 -5.13 40.54 -8.15
N LEU A 744 -5.55 41.43 -7.24
CA LEU A 744 -6.63 42.41 -7.50
C LEU A 744 -6.29 43.38 -8.65
N GLN A 745 -5.01 43.67 -8.90
CA GLN A 745 -4.58 44.55 -9.99
C GLN A 745 -4.44 43.84 -11.34
N MET A 746 -4.36 42.50 -11.38
CA MET A 746 -4.12 41.73 -12.60
C MET A 746 -5.08 42.03 -13.77
N PRO A 747 -6.41 42.19 -13.56
CA PRO A 747 -7.34 42.48 -14.66
C PRO A 747 -7.08 43.82 -15.36
N ARG A 748 -6.41 44.77 -14.68
CA ARG A 748 -6.04 46.09 -15.22
C ARG A 748 -4.58 46.16 -15.66
N LYS A 749 -3.69 45.44 -14.99
CA LYS A 749 -2.24 45.40 -15.25
C LYS A 749 -1.78 43.93 -15.34
N PRO A 750 -1.61 43.36 -16.55
CA PRO A 750 -1.19 41.97 -16.71
C PRO A 750 0.16 41.69 -16.02
N LEU A 751 0.41 40.41 -15.74
CA LEU A 751 1.67 39.95 -15.16
C LEU A 751 2.80 40.03 -16.20
N LYS A 752 3.96 40.56 -15.81
CA LYS A 752 5.16 40.64 -16.66
C LYS A 752 6.28 39.78 -16.09
N THR A 753 7.03 39.09 -16.95
CA THR A 753 8.17 38.24 -16.56
C THR A 753 9.25 38.99 -15.77
N VAL A 754 9.42 40.29 -16.05
CA VAL A 754 10.36 41.17 -15.35
C VAL A 754 10.06 41.28 -13.84
N GLU A 755 8.78 41.22 -13.44
CA GLU A 755 8.39 41.29 -12.02
C GLU A 755 9.00 40.11 -11.23
N PHE A 756 8.93 38.90 -11.80
CA PHE A 756 9.57 37.71 -11.23
C PHE A 756 11.11 37.78 -11.26
N ALA A 757 11.71 38.23 -12.37
CA ALA A 757 13.17 38.37 -12.48
C ALA A 757 13.75 39.35 -11.44
N THR A 758 13.08 40.48 -11.20
CA THR A 758 13.51 41.46 -10.18
C THR A 758 13.41 40.94 -8.75
N SER A 759 12.43 40.09 -8.44
CA SER A 759 12.34 39.44 -7.13
C SER A 759 13.39 38.32 -6.99
N LEU A 760 13.60 37.54 -8.04
CA LEU A 760 14.58 36.44 -8.08
C LEU A 760 16.02 36.92 -7.85
N ALA A 761 16.38 38.10 -8.35
CA ALA A 761 17.67 38.75 -8.10
C ALA A 761 17.98 39.04 -6.61
N ARG A 762 16.99 38.94 -5.71
CA ARG A 762 17.18 39.09 -4.24
C ARG A 762 17.64 37.80 -3.55
N HIS A 763 17.49 36.64 -4.20
CA HIS A 763 17.86 35.35 -3.64
C HIS A 763 19.29 34.95 -4.06
N ILE A 764 19.97 34.20 -3.20
CA ILE A 764 21.32 33.69 -3.50
C ILE A 764 21.19 32.41 -4.34
N PRO A 765 21.82 32.32 -5.53
CA PRO A 765 21.80 31.11 -6.34
C PRO A 765 22.66 30.00 -5.73
N VAL A 766 22.30 28.75 -6.01
CA VAL A 766 23.09 27.57 -5.66
C VAL A 766 24.23 27.42 -6.67
N TYR A 767 25.46 27.69 -6.21
CA TYR A 767 26.68 27.62 -7.03
C TYR A 767 27.03 26.18 -7.44
N LYS A 768 27.62 26.03 -8.65
CA LYS A 768 28.05 24.73 -9.20
C LYS A 768 29.07 24.01 -8.30
N THR A 769 29.95 24.75 -7.64
CA THR A 769 30.93 24.21 -6.68
C THR A 769 30.28 23.42 -5.55
N LEU A 770 29.13 23.88 -5.05
CA LEU A 770 28.37 23.17 -4.02
C LEU A 770 27.81 21.85 -4.56
N LEU A 771 27.31 21.80 -5.81
CA LEU A 771 26.86 20.55 -6.43
C LEU A 771 28.01 19.55 -6.58
N GLN A 772 29.18 20.00 -7.03
CA GLN A 772 30.39 19.17 -7.09
C GLN A 772 30.78 18.64 -5.70
N THR A 773 30.61 19.41 -4.62
CA THR A 773 30.86 18.87 -3.26
C THR A 773 29.87 17.79 -2.84
N PHE A 774 28.65 17.73 -3.38
CA PHE A 774 27.76 16.59 -3.17
C PHE A 774 28.27 15.34 -3.91
N GLU A 775 28.65 15.48 -5.18
CA GLU A 775 29.20 14.42 -6.03
C GLU A 775 30.53 13.84 -5.50
N VAL A 776 31.34 14.64 -4.80
CA VAL A 776 32.59 14.18 -4.15
C VAL A 776 32.34 13.53 -2.78
N THR A 777 31.16 13.73 -2.17
CA THR A 777 30.85 13.24 -0.81
C THR A 777 30.21 11.85 -0.79
N PHE A 778 29.55 11.43 -1.87
CA PHE A 778 28.81 10.17 -1.98
C PHE A 778 29.24 9.39 -3.22
#